data_AF-A0A2N6G0A8-F1
#
_entry.id   AF-A0A2N6G0A8-F1
#
_cell.length_a   1.000
_cell.length_b   1.000
_cell.length_c   1.000
_cell.angle_alpha   90.00
_cell.angle_beta   90.00
_cell.angle_gamma   90.00
#
_symmetry.space_group_name_H-M   'P 1'
#
loop_
_entity.id
_entity.type
_entity.pdbx_description
1 polymer ?
#
loop_
_entity_poly.entity_id
_entity_poly.type
_entity_poly.pdbx_seq_one_letter_code
_entity_poly.pdbx_strand_id
1 'polypeptide(L)'
;MNNLTLNIDNSIATLTFDLKNSKANKLSFELLAELDKVLDDIKENSEIKALVIDSAKPSIFIAGADIKEIEAMSTQEEIYEQISKGDDILNKLEKLTIPTIAYIHGACMGGGLELALCCNYRIATTNEKTKLAFPEVKLGFFPGLVGTQRAPKLVGLMTALEMILTGKNYDAKKALKIGLVNEIFDNGQKEFKLKEFITKVLENKIQNKKLSFVNNLMQKFSLTRAYVYKKSLETIEKKVNKDFKAPYTALDVIKKTFNEPFEKGIEIEAKAFSNLAASKESKYMIKLFFMFEKLNKNFDKTQVPITNVAVLGNGVMGKGIIWLFSKFLNEVRIKIRKIEQAHDIINSVAKLYDSSIKRRSMSQNQVDFKLNKISYTDEFNGLSQTQLAIEAIIEDEDAKKEAFEELEAVMDKDSIIATNTSSISIEKLGSELKNKKNFLGIHFFNPVNIMPLVEVIPSSHTSKKTINRVIELLTSCGKTPIIVGDCAGFIVNRILLPYINEAAFILEEGSDIKTIDKLLKEFGMPMGPFTLADTVGIDIGFKVATILNESYGSRMAVAPILTKVYNDLKLLGKKDKKGFYLHNTKDLDINTEVSKLLSSNRKTFTDKEIIERCMFIMINEASRCLEEGIVNDPQIIDFAMITGTGFPPYKGGICAYANDMGISYVVDELKKYEKSYGERFKPSLLLEKLNKENKDFKTGEELWKL
;
A
#
# COMPACT_ATOMS: atom_id res chain seq x y z
N MET A 1 22.55 16.88 -23.17
CA MET A 1 22.98 15.46 -23.20
C MET A 1 21.75 14.67 -23.59
N ASN A 2 21.82 13.81 -24.61
CA ASN A 2 20.61 13.13 -25.10
C ASN A 2 20.22 11.99 -24.16
N ASN A 3 18.93 11.90 -23.84
CA ASN A 3 18.35 10.83 -23.01
C ASN A 3 18.05 9.57 -23.85
N LEU A 4 18.05 9.72 -25.17
CA LEU A 4 17.92 8.67 -26.16
C LEU A 4 19.22 8.51 -26.95
N THR A 5 19.61 7.26 -27.21
CA THR A 5 20.73 6.94 -28.11
C THR A 5 20.24 6.02 -29.20
N LEU A 6 20.42 6.43 -30.46
CA LEU A 6 20.13 5.62 -31.64
C LEU A 6 21.44 5.03 -32.18
N ASN A 7 21.53 3.71 -32.25
CA ASN A 7 22.64 3.00 -32.88
C ASN A 7 22.12 2.15 -34.04
N ILE A 8 22.78 2.20 -35.20
CA ILE A 8 22.40 1.43 -36.38
C ILE A 8 23.52 0.47 -36.71
N ASP A 9 23.22 -0.83 -36.68
CA ASP A 9 24.15 -1.89 -37.05
C ASP A 9 23.45 -2.90 -37.96
N ASN A 10 24.06 -3.24 -39.10
CA ASN A 10 23.50 -4.17 -40.09
C ASN A 10 22.03 -3.90 -40.45
N SER A 11 21.69 -2.63 -40.72
CA SER A 11 20.31 -2.16 -40.99
C SER A 11 19.31 -2.34 -39.84
N ILE A 12 19.76 -2.66 -38.63
CA ILE A 12 18.93 -2.72 -37.43
C ILE A 12 19.21 -1.49 -36.57
N ALA A 13 18.20 -0.66 -36.36
CA ALA A 13 18.26 0.44 -35.41
C ALA A 13 17.95 -0.05 -34.00
N THR A 14 18.78 0.30 -33.02
CA THR A 14 18.51 0.13 -31.60
C THR A 14 18.38 1.51 -30.96
N LEU A 15 17.16 1.83 -30.49
CA LEU A 15 16.86 3.04 -29.73
C LEU A 15 16.91 2.71 -28.24
N THR A 16 17.96 3.17 -27.55
CA THR A 16 18.17 2.94 -26.13
C THR A 16 17.72 4.12 -25.29
N PHE A 17 16.82 3.84 -24.35
CA PHE A 17 16.38 4.79 -23.32
C PHE A 17 17.37 4.83 -22.15
N ASP A 18 17.90 6.02 -21.85
CA ASP A 18 18.76 6.25 -20.70
C ASP A 18 18.57 7.67 -20.14
N LEU A 19 17.45 7.88 -19.43
CA LEU A 19 17.14 9.16 -18.79
C LEU A 19 18.26 9.53 -17.81
N LYS A 20 19.01 10.59 -18.11
CA LYS A 20 20.17 11.00 -17.31
C LYS A 20 19.71 11.50 -15.95
N ASN A 21 20.58 11.38 -14.94
CA ASN A 21 20.30 11.77 -13.55
C ASN A 21 19.09 11.06 -12.90
N SER A 22 18.58 9.99 -13.51
CA SER A 22 17.51 9.16 -12.95
C SER A 22 17.94 7.69 -12.87
N LYS A 23 17.50 7.01 -11.81
CA LYS A 23 17.67 5.54 -11.66
C LYS A 23 16.68 4.75 -12.53
N ALA A 24 15.68 5.40 -13.10
CA ALA A 24 14.61 4.80 -13.89
C ALA A 24 14.34 5.65 -15.16
N ASN A 25 14.03 4.99 -16.27
CA ASN A 25 13.48 5.68 -17.42
C ASN A 25 12.00 6.00 -17.15
N LYS A 26 11.60 7.23 -17.46
CA LYS A 26 10.23 7.70 -17.36
C LYS A 26 9.90 8.50 -18.61
N LEU A 27 8.67 8.43 -19.07
CA LEU A 27 8.18 9.25 -20.18
C LEU A 27 7.86 10.66 -19.66
N SER A 28 8.89 11.48 -19.52
CA SER A 28 8.73 12.93 -19.29
C SER A 28 8.39 13.64 -20.61
N PHE A 29 7.86 14.85 -20.52
CA PHE A 29 7.61 15.68 -21.70
C PHE A 29 8.88 15.94 -22.52
N GLU A 30 10.01 16.19 -21.85
CA GLU A 30 11.31 16.33 -22.50
C GLU A 30 11.69 15.06 -23.28
N LEU A 31 11.54 13.88 -22.67
CA LEU A 31 11.89 12.62 -23.31
C LEU A 31 10.96 12.29 -24.48
N LEU A 32 9.67 12.61 -24.37
CA LEU A 32 8.72 12.44 -25.47
C LEU A 32 9.06 13.36 -26.64
N ALA A 33 9.46 14.60 -26.40
CA ALA A 33 9.90 15.52 -27.44
C ALA A 33 11.21 15.06 -28.12
N GLU A 34 12.15 14.47 -27.36
CA GLU A 34 13.33 13.81 -27.94
C GLU A 34 12.92 12.60 -28.80
N LEU A 35 11.99 11.77 -28.31
CA LEU A 35 11.50 10.60 -29.02
C LEU A 35 10.85 11.01 -30.34
N ASP A 36 10.05 12.07 -30.36
CA ASP A 36 9.40 12.57 -31.56
C ASP A 36 10.41 12.87 -32.69
N LYS A 37 11.49 13.59 -32.37
CA LYS A 37 12.57 13.91 -33.32
C LYS A 37 13.26 12.66 -33.83
N VAL A 38 13.63 11.74 -32.92
CA VAL A 38 14.31 10.50 -33.29
C VAL A 38 13.41 9.62 -34.17
N LEU A 39 12.09 9.64 -33.97
CA LEU A 39 11.16 8.92 -34.83
C LEU A 39 11.06 9.53 -36.25
N ASP A 40 11.26 10.84 -36.41
CA ASP A 40 11.40 11.45 -37.75
C ASP A 40 12.69 10.96 -38.43
N ASP A 41 13.82 11.01 -37.72
CA ASP A 41 15.12 10.54 -38.23
C ASP A 41 15.04 9.08 -38.70
N ILE A 42 14.38 8.22 -37.91
CA ILE A 42 14.17 6.80 -38.26
C ILE A 42 13.28 6.65 -39.49
N LYS A 43 12.21 7.44 -39.59
CA LYS A 43 11.26 7.38 -40.70
C LYS A 43 11.89 7.81 -42.02
N GLU A 44 12.79 8.79 -41.99
CA GLU A 44 13.49 9.29 -43.17
C GLU A 44 14.66 8.38 -43.61
N ASN A 45 15.18 7.54 -42.71
CA ASN A 45 16.32 6.67 -43.01
C ASN A 45 15.92 5.30 -43.59
N SER A 46 16.03 5.19 -44.93
CA SER A 46 15.71 3.96 -45.67
C SER A 46 16.66 2.76 -45.44
N GLU A 47 17.82 2.98 -44.81
CA GLU A 47 18.77 1.91 -44.46
C GLU A 47 18.27 1.07 -43.29
N ILE A 48 17.39 1.62 -42.45
CA ILE A 48 16.81 0.93 -41.30
C ILE A 48 15.74 -0.03 -41.81
N LYS A 49 15.87 -1.31 -41.46
CA LYS A 49 14.92 -2.38 -41.79
C LYS A 49 14.13 -2.88 -40.59
N ALA A 50 14.59 -2.63 -39.37
CA ALA A 50 13.83 -2.86 -38.14
C ALA A 50 14.32 -1.95 -37.02
N LEU A 51 13.45 -1.69 -36.05
CA LEU A 51 13.74 -0.91 -34.85
C LEU A 51 13.58 -1.76 -33.59
N VAL A 52 14.61 -1.77 -32.74
CA VAL A 52 14.59 -2.33 -31.39
C VAL A 52 14.54 -1.19 -30.38
N ILE A 53 13.56 -1.22 -29.47
CA ILE A 53 13.51 -0.33 -28.32
C ILE A 53 14.09 -1.06 -27.12
N ASP A 54 15.08 -0.45 -26.49
CA ASP A 54 15.87 -1.01 -25.40
C ASP A 54 16.04 0.01 -24.26
N SER A 55 16.54 -0.44 -23.11
CA SER A 55 16.84 0.43 -21.97
C SER A 55 18.24 0.16 -21.42
N ALA A 56 18.99 1.22 -21.15
CA ALA A 56 20.29 1.12 -20.49
C ALA A 56 20.19 0.91 -18.97
N LYS A 57 19.00 1.06 -18.38
CA LYS A 57 18.83 0.92 -16.93
C LYS A 57 18.86 -0.58 -16.55
N PRO A 58 19.65 -1.01 -15.55
CA PRO A 58 19.85 -2.44 -15.25
C PRO A 58 18.60 -3.26 -14.91
N SER A 59 17.54 -2.64 -14.39
CA SER A 59 16.36 -3.35 -13.88
C SER A 59 15.02 -2.78 -14.30
N ILE A 60 15.02 -1.79 -15.20
CA ILE A 60 13.82 -1.06 -15.62
C ILE A 60 13.88 -0.90 -17.12
N PHE A 61 12.80 -1.24 -17.80
CA PHE A 61 12.59 -0.84 -19.18
C PHE A 61 12.15 0.63 -19.18
N ILE A 62 10.89 0.88 -18.79
CA ILE A 62 10.30 2.21 -18.61
C ILE A 62 9.29 2.13 -17.45
N ALA A 63 9.38 3.03 -16.49
CA ALA A 63 8.58 3.04 -15.26
C ALA A 63 7.18 3.68 -15.43
N GLY A 64 6.89 4.26 -16.59
CA GLY A 64 5.65 4.97 -16.88
C GLY A 64 5.90 6.44 -17.20
N ALA A 65 4.84 7.24 -17.25
CA ALA A 65 4.92 8.70 -17.32
C ALA A 65 5.59 9.29 -16.07
N ASP A 66 6.17 10.49 -16.17
CA ASP A 66 6.68 11.16 -14.97
C ASP A 66 5.52 11.70 -14.10
N ILE A 67 5.25 10.99 -13.01
CA ILE A 67 4.20 11.32 -12.05
C ILE A 67 4.40 12.73 -11.47
N LYS A 68 5.64 13.24 -11.38
CA LYS A 68 5.89 14.61 -10.88
C LYS A 68 5.35 15.67 -11.83
N GLU A 69 5.45 15.44 -13.13
CA GLU A 69 4.91 16.35 -14.14
C GLU A 69 3.36 16.33 -14.08
N ILE A 70 2.77 15.14 -13.92
CA ILE A 70 1.32 14.98 -13.71
C ILE A 70 0.85 15.66 -12.41
N GLU A 71 1.64 15.57 -11.33
CA GLU A 71 1.32 16.22 -10.05
C GLU A 71 1.30 17.74 -10.20
N ALA A 72 2.25 18.31 -10.93
CA ALA A 72 2.41 19.75 -11.12
C ALA A 72 1.26 20.38 -11.94
N MET A 73 0.74 19.66 -12.93
CA MET A 73 -0.39 20.15 -13.74
C MET A 73 -1.69 20.18 -12.92
N SER A 74 -2.47 21.25 -13.02
CA SER A 74 -3.63 21.44 -12.13
C SER A 74 -4.97 21.54 -12.85
N THR A 75 -4.97 21.84 -14.16
CA THR A 75 -6.21 22.01 -14.94
C THR A 75 -6.42 20.84 -15.88
N GLN A 76 -7.69 20.60 -16.23
CA GLN A 76 -8.05 19.55 -17.17
C GLN A 76 -7.49 19.86 -18.56
N GLU A 77 -7.51 21.12 -18.97
CA GLU A 77 -7.08 21.59 -20.29
C GLU A 77 -5.58 21.37 -20.51
N GLU A 78 -4.77 21.71 -19.49
CA GLU A 78 -3.31 21.52 -19.52
C GLU A 78 -2.96 20.03 -19.68
N ILE A 79 -3.60 19.16 -18.89
CA ILE A 79 -3.37 17.72 -18.95
C ILE A 79 -3.82 17.14 -20.29
N TYR A 80 -4.95 17.60 -20.82
CA TYR A 80 -5.48 17.14 -22.11
C TYR A 80 -4.55 17.48 -23.28
N GLU A 81 -3.99 18.68 -23.29
CA GLU A 81 -3.03 19.09 -24.32
C GLU A 81 -1.77 18.21 -24.28
N GLN A 82 -1.24 17.96 -23.09
CA GLN A 82 -0.02 17.17 -22.94
C GLN A 82 -0.23 15.69 -23.28
N ILE A 83 -1.36 15.10 -22.86
CA ILE A 83 -1.63 13.70 -23.17
C ILE A 83 -1.88 13.50 -24.67
N SER A 84 -2.56 14.45 -25.32
CA SER A 84 -2.80 14.41 -26.77
C SER A 84 -1.49 14.48 -27.56
N LYS A 85 -0.53 15.32 -27.14
CA LYS A 85 0.83 15.34 -27.72
C LYS A 85 1.55 14.00 -27.53
N GLY A 86 1.45 13.41 -26.34
CA GLY A 86 2.00 12.08 -26.07
C GLY A 86 1.40 11.00 -26.98
N ASP A 87 0.09 11.04 -27.18
CA ASP A 87 -0.63 10.12 -28.08
C ASP A 87 -0.15 10.24 -29.52
N ASP A 88 0.02 11.46 -30.03
CA ASP A 88 0.52 11.71 -31.39
C ASP A 88 1.91 11.10 -31.60
N ILE A 89 2.80 11.26 -30.62
CA ILE A 89 4.18 10.73 -30.67
C ILE A 89 4.18 9.20 -30.64
N LEU A 90 3.36 8.59 -29.79
CA LEU A 90 3.28 7.12 -29.75
C LEU A 90 2.57 6.54 -30.98
N ASN A 91 1.58 7.24 -31.53
CA ASN A 91 0.95 6.88 -32.79
C ASN A 91 1.94 6.94 -33.97
N LYS A 92 2.91 7.87 -33.92
CA LYS A 92 3.99 7.94 -34.91
C LYS A 92 4.87 6.69 -34.87
N LEU A 93 5.22 6.20 -33.68
CA LEU A 93 5.94 4.93 -33.50
C LEU A 93 5.13 3.74 -34.08
N GLU A 94 3.83 3.66 -33.77
CA GLU A 94 2.95 2.58 -34.27
C GLU A 94 2.82 2.59 -35.81
N LYS A 95 2.88 3.78 -36.43
CA LYS A 95 2.74 3.97 -37.89
C LYS A 95 4.04 3.81 -38.68
N LEU A 96 5.16 3.48 -38.04
CA LEU A 96 6.40 3.18 -38.77
C LEU A 96 6.18 2.00 -39.74
N THR A 97 6.73 2.12 -40.94
CA THR A 97 6.61 1.08 -41.99
C THR A 97 7.57 -0.10 -41.78
N ILE A 98 8.53 0.05 -40.87
CA ILE A 98 9.48 -0.99 -40.48
C ILE A 98 8.99 -1.73 -39.24
N PRO A 99 9.31 -3.03 -39.07
CA PRO A 99 9.01 -3.76 -37.85
C PRO A 99 9.67 -3.14 -36.62
N THR A 100 8.90 -3.02 -35.54
CA THR A 100 9.33 -2.48 -34.24
C THR A 100 9.24 -3.54 -33.14
N ILE A 101 10.27 -3.62 -32.29
CA ILE A 101 10.42 -4.65 -31.25
C ILE A 101 10.75 -3.99 -29.91
N ALA A 102 9.91 -4.17 -28.89
CA ALA A 102 10.23 -3.77 -27.52
C ALA A 102 10.96 -4.90 -26.79
N TYR A 103 12.20 -4.67 -26.37
CA TYR A 103 12.98 -5.59 -25.54
C TYR A 103 12.86 -5.23 -24.05
N ILE A 104 12.15 -6.06 -23.28
CA ILE A 104 11.74 -5.74 -21.90
C ILE A 104 12.51 -6.62 -20.91
N HIS A 105 13.62 -6.12 -20.35
CA HIS A 105 14.44 -6.85 -19.37
C HIS A 105 14.17 -6.50 -17.90
N GLY A 106 13.25 -5.58 -17.65
CA GLY A 106 12.94 -5.07 -16.32
C GLY A 106 11.50 -4.60 -16.19
N ALA A 107 11.25 -3.73 -15.20
CA ALA A 107 9.92 -3.16 -14.99
C ALA A 107 9.46 -2.37 -16.23
N CYS A 108 8.26 -2.69 -16.73
CA CYS A 108 7.58 -2.04 -17.85
C CYS A 108 6.17 -1.66 -17.38
N MET A 109 6.03 -0.43 -16.92
CA MET A 109 4.86 0.00 -16.15
C MET A 109 4.16 1.16 -16.86
N GLY A 110 2.83 1.15 -16.80
CA GLY A 110 1.97 2.21 -17.30
C GLY A 110 2.31 2.69 -18.70
N GLY A 111 2.62 3.98 -18.86
CA GLY A 111 3.10 4.55 -20.13
C GLY A 111 4.25 3.78 -20.81
N GLY A 112 5.12 3.12 -20.05
CA GLY A 112 6.15 2.23 -20.62
C GLY A 112 5.57 0.99 -21.31
N LEU A 113 4.49 0.44 -20.75
CA LEU A 113 3.72 -0.62 -21.38
C LEU A 113 2.92 -0.07 -22.56
N GLU A 114 2.34 1.13 -22.46
CA GLU A 114 1.62 1.78 -23.58
C GLU A 114 2.54 2.00 -24.78
N LEU A 115 3.77 2.45 -24.55
CA LEU A 115 4.81 2.54 -25.59
C LEU A 115 5.14 1.15 -26.16
N ALA A 116 5.35 0.13 -25.31
CA ALA A 116 5.62 -1.22 -25.78
C ALA A 116 4.46 -1.85 -26.58
N LEU A 117 3.22 -1.40 -26.32
CA LEU A 117 2.03 -1.80 -27.09
C LEU A 117 1.97 -1.14 -28.47
N CYS A 118 2.67 -0.04 -28.70
CA CYS A 118 2.82 0.58 -30.02
C CYS A 118 3.78 -0.21 -30.91
N CYS A 119 4.70 -0.97 -30.32
CA CYS A 119 5.59 -1.85 -31.08
C CYS A 119 4.83 -3.03 -31.70
N ASN A 120 5.27 -3.52 -32.85
CA ASN A 120 4.66 -4.71 -33.47
C ASN A 120 4.90 -5.96 -32.60
N TYR A 121 6.09 -6.08 -32.02
CA TYR A 121 6.51 -7.22 -31.22
C TYR A 121 7.05 -6.80 -29.85
N ARG A 122 6.87 -7.67 -28.85
CA ARG A 122 7.40 -7.51 -27.49
C ARG A 122 8.10 -8.79 -27.05
N ILE A 123 9.31 -8.64 -26.51
CA ILE A 123 10.08 -9.71 -25.89
C ILE A 123 10.27 -9.36 -24.41
N ALA A 124 10.07 -10.32 -23.50
CA ALA A 124 10.32 -10.11 -22.08
C ALA A 124 11.33 -11.10 -21.50
N THR A 125 12.21 -10.63 -20.60
CA THR A 125 13.15 -11.54 -19.96
C THR A 125 12.53 -12.31 -18.80
N THR A 126 13.07 -13.49 -18.48
CA THR A 126 12.62 -14.31 -17.35
C THR A 126 13.08 -13.80 -15.97
N ASN A 127 13.75 -12.64 -15.91
CA ASN A 127 14.21 -12.04 -14.66
C ASN A 127 13.03 -11.73 -13.73
N GLU A 128 13.20 -11.90 -12.43
CA GLU A 128 12.15 -11.61 -11.44
C GLU A 128 11.71 -10.14 -11.46
N LYS A 129 12.62 -9.22 -11.79
CA LYS A 129 12.36 -7.77 -11.92
C LYS A 129 11.54 -7.43 -13.17
N THR A 130 11.46 -8.33 -14.15
CA THR A 130 10.64 -8.14 -15.35
C THR A 130 9.17 -8.31 -15.00
N LYS A 131 8.48 -7.17 -14.96
CA LYS A 131 7.08 -7.05 -14.58
C LYS A 131 6.39 -6.06 -15.51
N LEU A 132 5.25 -6.46 -16.05
CA LEU A 132 4.41 -5.64 -16.94
C LEU A 132 3.09 -5.33 -16.23
N ALA A 133 2.67 -4.05 -16.19
CA ALA A 133 1.44 -3.65 -15.52
C ALA A 133 0.92 -2.26 -15.97
N PHE A 134 -0.36 -2.02 -15.68
CA PHE A 134 -1.01 -0.70 -15.72
C PHE A 134 -1.32 -0.20 -14.30
N PRO A 135 -0.35 0.36 -13.56
CA PRO A 135 -0.54 0.73 -12.15
C PRO A 135 -1.37 2.01 -11.95
N GLU A 136 -1.81 2.70 -13.00
CA GLU A 136 -2.44 4.03 -13.01
C GLU A 136 -3.67 4.14 -12.10
N VAL A 137 -4.47 3.07 -12.00
CA VAL A 137 -5.62 3.01 -11.08
C VAL A 137 -5.24 3.15 -9.61
N LYS A 138 -3.98 2.90 -9.24
CA LYS A 138 -3.47 3.14 -7.88
C LYS A 138 -3.08 4.61 -7.65
N LEU A 139 -3.06 5.43 -8.69
CA LEU A 139 -2.78 6.87 -8.65
C LEU A 139 -4.05 7.72 -8.86
N GLY A 140 -5.22 7.07 -8.92
CA GLY A 140 -6.51 7.76 -9.08
C GLY A 140 -6.88 8.12 -10.52
N PHE A 141 -6.23 7.51 -11.51
CA PHE A 141 -6.60 7.63 -12.93
C PHE A 141 -6.48 6.25 -13.62
N PHE A 142 -6.27 6.20 -14.93
CA PHE A 142 -6.11 4.96 -15.69
C PHE A 142 -5.11 5.20 -16.85
N PRO A 143 -4.70 4.19 -17.64
CA PRO A 143 -3.78 4.39 -18.76
C PRO A 143 -4.29 5.48 -19.71
N GLY A 144 -3.45 6.47 -20.00
CA GLY A 144 -3.84 7.67 -20.74
C GLY A 144 -3.16 7.83 -22.08
N LEU A 145 -2.22 6.94 -22.44
CA LEU A 145 -1.48 6.97 -23.70
C LEU A 145 -2.01 5.90 -24.68
N VAL A 146 -3.33 5.88 -24.84
CA VAL A 146 -4.14 4.95 -25.68
C VAL A 146 -4.11 3.50 -25.18
N GLY A 147 -3.69 3.27 -23.93
CA GLY A 147 -3.63 1.94 -23.32
C GLY A 147 -4.98 1.25 -23.22
N THR A 148 -6.07 2.01 -22.99
CA THR A 148 -7.42 1.44 -22.90
C THR A 148 -7.97 1.02 -24.26
N GLN A 149 -7.38 1.48 -25.36
CA GLN A 149 -7.73 1.06 -26.72
C GLN A 149 -6.85 -0.09 -27.22
N ARG A 150 -5.53 -0.04 -26.95
CA ARG A 150 -4.57 -1.05 -27.44
C ARG A 150 -4.66 -2.37 -26.68
N ALA A 151 -4.74 -2.33 -25.34
CA ALA A 151 -4.72 -3.54 -24.54
C ALA A 151 -5.90 -4.49 -24.81
N PRO A 152 -7.17 -4.03 -24.91
CA PRO A 152 -8.29 -4.93 -25.24
C PRO A 152 -8.16 -5.59 -26.61
N LYS A 153 -7.56 -4.91 -27.61
CA LYS A 153 -7.31 -5.47 -28.93
C LYS A 153 -6.23 -6.56 -28.89
N LEU A 154 -5.19 -6.38 -28.07
CA LEU A 154 -4.06 -7.31 -27.98
C LEU A 154 -4.36 -8.56 -27.14
N VAL A 155 -4.80 -8.38 -25.90
CA VAL A 155 -4.96 -9.50 -24.92
C VAL A 155 -6.42 -9.95 -24.76
N GLY A 156 -7.36 -9.25 -25.40
CA GLY A 156 -8.79 -9.47 -25.28
C GLY A 156 -9.42 -8.69 -24.12
N LEU A 157 -10.72 -8.42 -24.25
CA LEU A 157 -11.46 -7.51 -23.38
C LEU A 157 -11.35 -7.86 -21.88
N MET A 158 -11.58 -9.12 -21.52
CA MET A 158 -11.59 -9.55 -20.12
C MET A 158 -10.22 -9.40 -19.45
N THR A 159 -9.15 -9.78 -20.16
CA THR A 159 -7.79 -9.67 -19.62
C THR A 159 -7.35 -8.21 -19.52
N ALA A 160 -7.68 -7.38 -20.52
CA ALA A 160 -7.38 -5.95 -20.46
C ALA A 160 -8.10 -5.26 -19.30
N LEU A 161 -9.39 -5.58 -19.07
CA LEU A 161 -10.12 -5.07 -17.91
C LEU A 161 -9.48 -5.51 -16.59
N GLU A 162 -9.05 -6.77 -16.45
CA GLU A 162 -8.31 -7.20 -15.25
C GLU A 162 -7.02 -6.39 -15.07
N MET A 163 -6.24 -6.21 -16.13
CA MET A 163 -4.97 -5.47 -16.09
C MET A 163 -5.18 -4.01 -15.67
N ILE A 164 -6.10 -3.31 -16.33
CA ILE A 164 -6.34 -1.88 -16.17
C ILE A 164 -7.02 -1.59 -14.83
N LEU A 165 -8.08 -2.32 -14.48
CA LEU A 165 -8.90 -2.02 -13.29
C LEU A 165 -8.23 -2.40 -11.97
N THR A 166 -7.19 -3.25 -12.00
CA THR A 166 -6.51 -3.73 -10.78
C THR A 166 -5.05 -3.26 -10.67
N GLY A 167 -4.43 -2.86 -11.78
CA GLY A 167 -3.00 -2.57 -11.86
C GLY A 167 -2.12 -3.70 -11.35
N LYS A 168 -2.52 -4.94 -11.64
CA LYS A 168 -1.80 -6.16 -11.25
C LYS A 168 -0.57 -6.36 -12.12
N ASN A 169 0.50 -6.86 -11.49
CA ASN A 169 1.75 -7.19 -12.17
C ASN A 169 1.66 -8.56 -12.87
N TYR A 170 2.17 -8.60 -14.11
CA TYR A 170 2.35 -9.81 -14.89
C TYR A 170 3.84 -10.11 -15.03
N ASP A 171 4.26 -11.31 -14.63
CA ASP A 171 5.59 -11.83 -14.94
C ASP A 171 5.68 -12.29 -16.40
N ALA A 172 6.89 -12.49 -16.91
CA ALA A 172 7.13 -12.86 -18.31
C ALA A 172 6.37 -14.12 -18.74
N LYS A 173 6.28 -15.14 -17.89
CA LYS A 173 5.55 -16.40 -18.19
C LYS A 173 4.05 -16.15 -18.36
N LYS A 174 3.45 -15.37 -17.46
CA LYS A 174 2.03 -14.98 -17.57
C LYS A 174 1.80 -14.08 -18.77
N ALA A 175 2.68 -13.11 -19.02
CA ALA A 175 2.60 -12.21 -20.16
C ALA A 175 2.61 -12.98 -21.50
N LEU A 176 3.48 -13.98 -21.64
CA LEU A 176 3.50 -14.86 -22.82
C LEU A 176 2.21 -15.69 -22.95
N LYS A 177 1.70 -16.20 -21.81
CA LYS A 177 0.46 -16.99 -21.79
C LYS A 177 -0.73 -16.19 -22.30
N ILE A 178 -0.88 -14.93 -21.88
CA ILE A 178 -1.99 -14.06 -22.29
C ILE A 178 -1.80 -13.37 -23.64
N GLY A 179 -0.61 -13.51 -24.26
CA GLY A 179 -0.30 -12.86 -25.54
C GLY A 179 0.14 -11.40 -25.42
N LEU A 180 0.48 -10.94 -24.21
CA LEU A 180 1.02 -9.59 -23.98
C LEU A 180 2.43 -9.46 -24.57
N VAL A 181 3.21 -10.54 -24.53
CA VAL A 181 4.54 -10.64 -25.17
C VAL A 181 4.58 -11.82 -26.13
N ASN A 182 5.43 -11.70 -27.16
CA ASN A 182 5.58 -12.68 -28.22
C ASN A 182 6.57 -13.78 -27.85
N GLU A 183 7.66 -13.45 -27.15
CA GLU A 183 8.71 -14.39 -26.76
C GLU A 183 9.31 -14.04 -25.39
N ILE A 184 9.85 -15.05 -24.70
CA ILE A 184 10.60 -14.87 -23.45
C ILE A 184 11.90 -15.68 -23.46
N PHE A 185 12.96 -15.11 -22.89
CA PHE A 185 14.24 -15.81 -22.68
C PHE A 185 15.04 -15.14 -21.55
N ASP A 186 16.13 -15.75 -21.11
CA ASP A 186 16.95 -15.14 -20.05
C ASP A 186 17.79 -13.98 -20.58
N ASN A 187 18.02 -12.95 -19.76
CA ASN A 187 18.80 -11.78 -20.18
C ASN A 187 20.24 -12.14 -20.62
N GLY A 188 20.84 -13.20 -20.05
CA GLY A 188 22.14 -13.71 -20.47
C GLY A 188 22.16 -14.26 -21.90
N GLN A 189 21.00 -14.52 -22.50
CA GLN A 189 20.85 -15.03 -23.87
C GLN A 189 20.52 -13.93 -24.88
N LYS A 190 20.48 -12.66 -24.47
CA LYS A 190 20.03 -11.51 -25.28
C LYS A 190 20.67 -11.49 -26.66
N GLU A 191 21.99 -11.58 -26.73
CA GLU A 191 22.72 -11.39 -27.98
C GLU A 191 22.28 -12.36 -29.07
N PHE A 192 22.22 -13.66 -28.77
CA PHE A 192 21.83 -14.68 -29.74
C PHE A 192 20.32 -14.67 -29.99
N LYS A 193 19.50 -14.65 -28.93
CA LYS A 193 18.04 -14.80 -29.06
C LYS A 193 17.34 -13.59 -29.67
N LEU A 194 17.83 -12.39 -29.40
CA LEU A 194 17.29 -11.19 -30.01
C LEU A 194 17.61 -11.14 -31.51
N LYS A 195 18.84 -11.45 -31.91
CA LYS A 195 19.23 -11.58 -33.33
C LYS A 195 18.36 -12.61 -34.06
N GLU A 196 18.21 -13.81 -33.48
CA GLU A 196 17.35 -14.88 -34.01
C GLU A 196 15.89 -14.40 -34.21
N PHE A 197 15.35 -13.67 -33.23
CA PHE A 197 13.99 -13.14 -33.31
C PHE A 197 13.85 -12.07 -34.40
N ILE A 198 14.79 -11.13 -34.49
CA ILE A 198 14.79 -10.07 -35.52
C ILE A 198 14.83 -10.70 -36.92
N THR A 199 15.68 -11.70 -37.14
CA THR A 199 15.71 -12.43 -38.42
C THR A 199 14.34 -13.03 -38.75
N LYS A 200 13.70 -13.72 -37.80
CA LYS A 200 12.35 -14.26 -37.99
C LYS A 200 11.30 -13.20 -38.29
N VAL A 201 11.42 -12.00 -37.70
CA VAL A 201 10.54 -10.86 -37.96
C VAL A 201 10.72 -10.37 -39.39
N LEU A 202 11.95 -10.14 -39.83
CA LEU A 202 12.26 -9.68 -41.19
C LEU A 202 11.85 -10.69 -42.28
N GLU A 203 11.92 -11.98 -41.96
CA GLU A 203 11.44 -13.06 -42.85
C GLU A 203 9.91 -13.28 -42.78
N ASN A 204 9.17 -12.48 -42.01
CA ASN A 204 7.73 -12.64 -41.76
C ASN A 204 7.33 -14.03 -41.21
N LYS A 205 8.23 -14.67 -40.45
CA LYS A 205 8.02 -16.00 -39.86
C LYS A 205 7.36 -15.96 -38.47
N ILE A 206 7.19 -14.78 -37.86
CA ILE A 206 6.50 -14.65 -36.57
C ILE A 206 4.99 -14.53 -36.78
N GLN A 207 4.25 -15.54 -36.32
CA GLN A 207 2.80 -15.45 -36.23
C GLN A 207 2.38 -14.82 -34.91
N ASN A 208 1.54 -13.78 -34.97
CA ASN A 208 0.93 -13.23 -33.77
C ASN A 208 -0.04 -14.25 -33.15
N LYS A 209 0.01 -14.35 -31.82
CA LYS A 209 -0.84 -15.26 -31.07
C LYS A 209 -2.30 -14.83 -31.24
N LYS A 210 -3.13 -15.69 -31.82
CA LYS A 210 -4.58 -15.45 -31.89
C LYS A 210 -5.16 -15.43 -30.47
N LEU A 211 -6.15 -14.58 -30.25
CA LEU A 211 -6.91 -14.58 -29.02
C LEU A 211 -7.48 -15.98 -28.74
N SER A 212 -7.47 -16.39 -27.47
CA SER A 212 -8.11 -17.63 -27.04
C SER A 212 -9.58 -17.65 -27.50
N PHE A 213 -10.09 -18.84 -27.84
CA PHE A 213 -11.48 -19.04 -28.26
C PHE A 213 -12.47 -18.38 -27.30
N VAL A 214 -12.24 -18.47 -26.00
CA VAL A 214 -13.07 -17.85 -24.97
C VAL A 214 -13.04 -16.32 -25.08
N ASN A 215 -11.86 -15.70 -25.17
CA ASN A 215 -11.76 -14.24 -25.31
C ASN A 215 -12.44 -13.76 -26.59
N ASN A 216 -12.23 -14.48 -27.70
CA ASN A 216 -12.85 -14.17 -28.98
C ASN A 216 -14.39 -14.25 -28.89
N LEU A 217 -14.93 -15.32 -28.29
CA LEU A 217 -16.38 -15.48 -28.12
C LEU A 217 -16.99 -14.43 -27.19
N MET A 218 -16.32 -14.13 -26.08
CA MET A 218 -16.81 -13.20 -25.05
C MET A 218 -16.82 -11.74 -25.54
N GLN A 219 -15.99 -11.40 -26.53
CA GLN A 219 -15.98 -10.05 -27.12
C GLN A 219 -16.74 -9.93 -28.44
N LYS A 220 -17.04 -11.03 -29.14
CA LYS A 220 -17.68 -11.00 -30.47
C LYS A 220 -19.16 -10.59 -30.41
N PHE A 221 -19.92 -11.10 -29.45
CA PHE A 221 -21.36 -10.85 -29.35
C PHE A 221 -21.70 -9.74 -28.37
N SER A 222 -22.73 -8.94 -28.68
CA SER A 222 -23.21 -7.85 -27.82
C SER A 222 -23.59 -8.34 -26.41
N LEU A 223 -24.32 -9.45 -26.32
CA LEU A 223 -24.79 -10.02 -25.06
C LEU A 223 -23.64 -10.52 -24.16
N THR A 224 -22.63 -11.17 -24.76
CA THR A 224 -21.48 -11.66 -23.99
C THR A 224 -20.60 -10.52 -23.49
N ARG A 225 -20.41 -9.47 -24.29
CA ARG A 225 -19.74 -8.23 -23.84
C ARG A 225 -20.48 -7.57 -22.67
N ALA A 226 -21.80 -7.43 -22.78
CA ALA A 226 -22.62 -6.86 -21.70
C ALA A 226 -22.45 -7.64 -20.39
N TYR A 227 -22.34 -8.97 -20.47
CA TYR A 227 -22.04 -9.82 -19.32
C TYR A 227 -20.63 -9.56 -18.74
N VAL A 228 -19.60 -9.44 -19.57
CA VAL A 228 -18.23 -9.09 -19.12
C VAL A 228 -18.22 -7.75 -18.38
N TYR A 229 -18.87 -6.74 -18.93
CA TYR A 229 -18.96 -5.42 -18.30
C TYR A 229 -19.72 -5.47 -16.97
N LYS A 230 -20.86 -6.17 -16.92
CA LYS A 230 -21.61 -6.37 -15.68
C LYS A 230 -20.77 -7.08 -14.62
N LYS A 231 -20.05 -8.14 -15.00
CA LYS A 231 -19.19 -8.90 -14.08
C LYS A 231 -18.02 -8.07 -13.56
N SER A 232 -17.45 -7.22 -14.43
CA SER A 232 -16.38 -6.30 -14.07
C SER A 232 -16.89 -5.24 -13.09
N LEU A 233 -18.06 -4.65 -13.36
CA LEU A 233 -18.72 -3.71 -12.46
C LEU A 233 -19.00 -4.33 -11.09
N GLU A 234 -19.62 -5.51 -11.04
CA GLU A 234 -19.86 -6.26 -9.79
C GLU A 234 -18.57 -6.53 -9.01
N THR A 235 -17.44 -6.70 -9.71
CA THR A 235 -16.13 -6.95 -9.09
C THR A 235 -15.54 -5.66 -8.51
N ILE A 236 -15.70 -4.53 -9.21
CA ILE A 236 -15.31 -3.20 -8.74
C ILE A 236 -16.15 -2.86 -7.50
N GLU A 237 -17.48 -2.93 -7.58
CA GLU A 237 -18.39 -2.55 -6.48
C GLU A 237 -18.20 -3.36 -5.19
N LYS A 238 -17.64 -4.57 -5.30
CA LYS A 238 -17.29 -5.40 -4.13
C LYS A 238 -16.01 -4.98 -3.43
N LYS A 239 -15.12 -4.25 -4.10
CA LYS A 239 -13.74 -3.99 -3.64
C LYS A 239 -13.39 -2.52 -3.56
N VAL A 240 -14.09 -1.67 -4.30
CA VAL A 240 -13.78 -0.27 -4.50
C VAL A 240 -14.99 0.53 -4.07
N ASN A 241 -14.76 1.57 -3.26
CA ASN A 241 -15.81 2.51 -2.89
C ASN A 241 -16.20 3.35 -4.12
N LYS A 242 -17.50 3.65 -4.27
CA LYS A 242 -18.05 4.41 -5.41
C LYS A 242 -17.48 5.83 -5.53
N ASP A 243 -17.03 6.42 -4.42
CA ASP A 243 -16.36 7.71 -4.41
C ASP A 243 -15.01 7.67 -5.15
N PHE A 244 -14.36 6.49 -5.21
CA PHE A 244 -13.12 6.33 -5.96
C PHE A 244 -13.41 6.04 -7.44
N LYS A 245 -13.56 7.12 -8.22
CA LYS A 245 -14.09 7.09 -9.59
C LYS A 245 -13.20 6.38 -10.62
N ALA A 246 -11.88 6.32 -10.42
CA ALA A 246 -10.94 5.93 -11.48
C ALA A 246 -11.23 4.56 -12.14
N PRO A 247 -11.47 3.47 -11.39
CA PRO A 247 -11.81 2.18 -11.99
C PRO A 247 -13.17 2.18 -12.70
N TYR A 248 -14.15 2.94 -12.20
CA TYR A 248 -15.47 3.06 -12.82
C TYR A 248 -15.40 3.81 -14.14
N THR A 249 -14.66 4.92 -14.18
CA THR A 249 -14.44 5.69 -15.40
C THR A 249 -13.64 4.88 -16.43
N ALA A 250 -12.61 4.14 -16.03
CA ALA A 250 -11.86 3.27 -16.93
C ALA A 250 -12.75 2.21 -17.58
N LEU A 251 -13.63 1.58 -16.80
CA LEU A 251 -14.62 0.62 -17.31
C LEU A 251 -15.60 1.28 -18.30
N ASP A 252 -16.08 2.49 -17.98
CA ASP A 252 -16.99 3.24 -18.84
C ASP A 252 -16.34 3.68 -20.16
N VAL A 253 -15.10 4.16 -20.12
CA VAL A 253 -14.29 4.50 -21.30
C VAL A 253 -14.16 3.28 -22.20
N ILE A 254 -13.66 2.15 -21.69
CA ILE A 254 -13.50 0.92 -22.49
C ILE A 254 -14.85 0.49 -23.07
N LYS A 255 -15.93 0.53 -22.28
CA LYS A 255 -17.27 0.16 -22.75
C LYS A 255 -17.76 1.04 -23.89
N LYS A 256 -17.50 2.35 -23.83
CA LYS A 256 -17.88 3.34 -24.85
C LYS A 256 -17.03 3.22 -26.10
N THR A 257 -15.73 3.00 -25.98
CA THR A 257 -14.79 3.08 -27.11
C THR A 257 -14.56 1.76 -27.82
N PHE A 258 -14.89 0.61 -27.21
CA PHE A 258 -14.54 -0.72 -27.77
C PHE A 258 -15.01 -0.97 -29.22
N ASN A 259 -16.14 -0.39 -29.63
CA ASN A 259 -16.67 -0.50 -31.01
C ASN A 259 -16.60 0.81 -31.80
N GLU A 260 -15.98 1.85 -31.25
CA GLU A 260 -15.82 3.13 -31.92
C GLU A 260 -14.56 3.13 -32.81
N PRO A 261 -14.48 4.03 -33.80
CA PRO A 261 -13.23 4.28 -34.52
C PRO A 261 -12.08 4.59 -33.55
N PHE A 262 -10.87 4.17 -33.90
CA PHE A 262 -9.71 4.26 -33.00
C PHE A 262 -9.42 5.70 -32.58
N GLU A 263 -9.50 6.63 -33.52
CA GLU A 263 -9.28 8.06 -33.32
C GLU A 263 -10.29 8.66 -32.33
N LYS A 264 -11.57 8.27 -32.44
CA LYS A 264 -12.60 8.67 -31.48
C LYS A 264 -12.38 8.05 -30.09
N GLY A 265 -11.84 6.83 -30.05
CA GLY A 265 -11.43 6.17 -28.81
C GLY A 265 -10.34 6.94 -28.07
N ILE A 266 -9.34 7.45 -28.80
CA ILE A 266 -8.26 8.30 -28.25
C ILE A 266 -8.84 9.57 -27.63
N GLU A 267 -9.69 10.28 -28.35
CA GLU A 267 -10.28 11.54 -27.85
C GLU A 267 -11.08 11.33 -26.55
N ILE A 268 -11.90 10.27 -26.49
CA ILE A 268 -12.71 9.92 -25.31
C ILE A 268 -11.79 9.54 -24.14
N GLU A 269 -10.73 8.78 -24.40
CA GLU A 269 -9.75 8.38 -23.40
C GLU A 269 -9.04 9.59 -22.81
N ALA A 270 -8.43 10.43 -23.66
CA ALA A 270 -7.70 11.63 -23.27
C ALA A 270 -8.58 12.56 -22.42
N LYS A 271 -9.82 12.81 -22.83
CA LYS A 271 -10.75 13.66 -22.07
C LYS A 271 -11.08 13.10 -20.69
N ALA A 272 -11.36 11.79 -20.61
CA ALA A 272 -11.69 11.13 -19.35
C ALA A 272 -10.48 11.03 -18.41
N PHE A 273 -9.29 10.76 -18.96
CA PHE A 273 -8.02 10.75 -18.22
C PHE A 273 -7.75 12.12 -17.60
N SER A 274 -7.85 13.18 -18.40
CA SER A 274 -7.54 14.56 -17.99
C SER A 274 -8.39 15.01 -16.81
N ASN A 275 -9.69 14.67 -16.84
CA ASN A 275 -10.62 14.98 -15.75
C ASN A 275 -10.23 14.26 -14.43
N LEU A 276 -9.82 12.99 -14.51
CA LEU A 276 -9.39 12.25 -13.32
C LEU A 276 -8.03 12.71 -12.80
N ALA A 277 -7.05 12.95 -13.68
CA ALA A 277 -5.72 13.38 -13.27
C ALA A 277 -5.72 14.77 -12.60
N ALA A 278 -6.66 15.64 -12.97
CA ALA A 278 -6.90 16.92 -12.30
C ALA A 278 -7.67 16.80 -10.97
N SER A 279 -8.29 15.65 -10.69
CA SER A 279 -9.14 15.45 -9.51
C SER A 279 -8.35 15.46 -8.20
N LYS A 280 -9.01 15.89 -7.11
CA LYS A 280 -8.43 15.85 -5.76
C LYS A 280 -8.04 14.43 -5.36
N GLU A 281 -8.89 13.46 -5.70
CA GLU A 281 -8.69 12.04 -5.44
C GLU A 281 -7.36 11.58 -6.03
N SER A 282 -7.05 11.94 -7.28
CA SER A 282 -5.76 11.61 -7.90
C SER A 282 -4.58 12.29 -7.20
N LYS A 283 -4.69 13.59 -6.87
CA LYS A 283 -3.62 14.31 -6.16
C LYS A 283 -3.29 13.67 -4.80
N TYR A 284 -4.29 13.17 -4.08
CA TYR A 284 -4.07 12.42 -2.84
C TYR A 284 -3.35 11.09 -3.06
N MET A 285 -3.78 10.32 -4.06
CA MET A 285 -3.13 9.05 -4.38
C MET A 285 -1.67 9.23 -4.84
N ILE A 286 -1.38 10.29 -5.61
CA ILE A 286 -0.01 10.66 -6.02
C ILE A 286 0.86 11.04 -4.81
N LYS A 287 0.35 11.90 -3.92
CA LYS A 287 1.07 12.27 -2.70
C LYS A 287 1.37 11.05 -1.83
N LEU A 288 0.39 10.16 -1.66
CA LEU A 288 0.57 8.91 -0.94
C LEU A 288 1.65 8.03 -1.59
N PHE A 289 1.68 7.94 -2.92
CA PHE A 289 2.71 7.22 -3.65
C PHE A 289 4.11 7.80 -3.37
N PHE A 290 4.29 9.12 -3.48
CA PHE A 290 5.58 9.75 -3.19
C PHE A 290 5.98 9.65 -1.71
N MET A 291 5.01 9.68 -0.79
CA MET A 291 5.29 9.41 0.62
C MET A 291 5.78 7.99 0.83
N PHE A 292 5.12 7.01 0.22
CA PHE A 292 5.56 5.61 0.25
C PHE A 292 6.97 5.45 -0.35
N GLU A 293 7.29 6.13 -1.46
CA GLU A 293 8.64 6.13 -2.02
C GLU A 293 9.66 6.79 -1.10
N LYS A 294 9.34 7.95 -0.51
CA LYS A 294 10.19 8.70 0.42
C LYS A 294 10.58 7.83 1.61
N LEU A 295 9.59 7.24 2.29
CA LEU A 295 9.81 6.40 3.47
C LEU A 295 10.61 5.12 3.17
N ASN A 296 10.46 4.55 1.96
CA ASN A 296 11.16 3.32 1.58
C ASN A 296 12.50 3.53 0.84
N LYS A 297 12.90 4.78 0.56
CA LYS A 297 14.16 5.07 -0.16
C LYS A 297 15.09 6.02 0.58
N ASN A 298 14.57 6.86 1.47
CA ASN A 298 15.35 7.86 2.19
C ASN A 298 15.83 7.31 3.54
N PHE A 299 16.72 6.33 3.49
CA PHE A 299 17.47 5.88 4.64
C PHE A 299 18.95 5.74 4.27
N ASP A 300 19.82 6.03 5.23
CA ASP A 300 21.26 5.86 5.05
C ASP A 300 21.60 4.37 5.12
N LYS A 301 22.28 3.88 4.08
CA LYS A 301 22.82 2.52 4.12
C LYS A 301 23.85 2.41 5.24
N THR A 302 23.67 1.42 6.11
CA THR A 302 24.58 1.21 7.23
C THR A 302 25.76 0.33 6.83
N GLN A 303 26.91 0.55 7.45
CA GLN A 303 28.12 -0.24 7.18
C GLN A 303 27.97 -1.70 7.62
N VAL A 304 27.14 -1.95 8.63
CA VAL A 304 26.90 -3.27 9.22
C VAL A 304 25.38 -3.54 9.24
N PRO A 305 24.81 -4.00 8.10
CA PRO A 305 23.40 -4.32 8.01
C PRO A 305 23.06 -5.49 8.93
N ILE A 306 21.81 -5.52 9.40
CA ILE A 306 21.30 -6.62 10.24
C ILE A 306 20.96 -7.80 9.35
N THR A 307 21.61 -8.94 9.57
CA THR A 307 21.39 -10.19 8.83
C THR A 307 20.91 -11.34 9.71
N ASN A 308 21.11 -11.23 11.03
CA ASN A 308 20.79 -12.27 12.01
C ASN A 308 19.94 -11.67 13.14
N VAL A 309 18.78 -12.27 13.40
CA VAL A 309 17.80 -11.75 14.37
C VAL A 309 17.34 -12.84 15.33
N ALA A 310 16.99 -12.44 16.55
CA ALA A 310 16.27 -13.27 17.50
C ALA A 310 14.85 -12.75 17.69
N VAL A 311 13.89 -13.66 17.82
CA VAL A 311 12.50 -13.32 18.18
C VAL A 311 12.14 -14.04 19.48
N LEU A 312 11.73 -13.25 20.48
CA LEU A 312 11.30 -13.77 21.77
C LEU A 312 9.78 -13.76 21.80
N GLY A 313 9.18 -14.93 21.91
CA GLY A 313 7.73 -15.08 21.90
C GLY A 313 7.22 -15.71 20.61
N ASN A 314 6.31 -16.66 20.80
CA ASN A 314 5.79 -17.54 19.77
C ASN A 314 4.27 -17.40 19.59
N GLY A 315 3.70 -16.28 20.03
CA GLY A 315 2.31 -15.90 19.80
C GLY A 315 2.02 -15.55 18.34
N VAL A 316 0.84 -14.99 18.08
CA VAL A 316 0.40 -14.59 16.72
C VAL A 316 1.40 -13.61 16.08
N MET A 317 1.79 -12.57 16.81
CA MET A 317 2.76 -11.57 16.34
C MET A 317 4.15 -12.17 16.14
N GLY A 318 4.66 -12.90 17.13
CA GLY A 318 5.96 -13.58 17.04
C GLY A 318 6.07 -14.46 15.79
N LYS A 319 5.07 -15.31 15.52
CA LYS A 319 5.02 -16.14 14.30
C LYS A 319 5.04 -15.32 13.01
N GLY A 320 4.36 -14.18 12.99
CA GLY A 320 4.38 -13.25 11.84
C GLY A 320 5.74 -12.59 11.62
N ILE A 321 6.42 -12.20 12.70
CA ILE A 321 7.77 -11.60 12.68
C ILE A 321 8.81 -12.65 12.24
N ILE A 322 8.73 -13.87 12.78
CA ILE A 322 9.58 -15.00 12.37
C ILE A 322 9.40 -15.28 10.87
N TRP A 323 8.16 -15.34 10.39
CA TRP A 323 7.87 -15.50 8.96
C TRP A 323 8.54 -14.39 8.13
N LEU A 324 8.39 -13.13 8.56
CA LEU A 324 8.95 -11.98 7.85
C LEU A 324 10.45 -12.13 7.69
N PHE A 325 11.16 -12.34 8.79
CA PHE A 325 12.62 -12.42 8.74
C PHE A 325 13.13 -13.69 8.08
N SER A 326 12.43 -14.84 8.20
CA SER A 326 12.81 -16.08 7.51
C SER A 326 12.87 -15.89 5.98
N LYS A 327 12.04 -14.98 5.45
CA LYS A 327 11.96 -14.67 4.02
C LYS A 327 13.18 -13.88 3.53
N PHE A 328 13.70 -12.96 4.33
CA PHE A 328 14.66 -11.94 3.88
C PHE A 328 16.06 -12.09 4.47
N LEU A 329 16.19 -12.61 5.68
CA LEU A 329 17.45 -12.64 6.42
C LEU A 329 18.21 -13.96 6.26
N ASN A 330 19.41 -14.03 6.82
CA ASN A 330 20.26 -15.21 6.75
C ASN A 330 19.90 -16.22 7.84
N GLU A 331 19.69 -15.73 9.07
CA GLU A 331 19.38 -16.55 10.23
C GLU A 331 18.29 -15.88 11.09
N VAL A 332 17.34 -16.69 11.55
CA VAL A 332 16.30 -16.27 12.50
C VAL A 332 16.30 -17.25 13.66
N ARG A 333 16.68 -16.78 14.85
CA ARG A 333 16.66 -17.59 16.06
C ARG A 333 15.41 -17.31 16.88
N ILE A 334 14.73 -18.34 17.37
CA ILE A 334 13.53 -18.18 18.18
C ILE A 334 13.85 -18.55 19.62
N LYS A 335 13.60 -17.65 20.56
CA LYS A 335 13.55 -18.00 21.98
C LYS A 335 12.19 -18.59 22.30
N ILE A 336 12.17 -19.85 22.70
CA ILE A 336 10.98 -20.57 23.14
C ILE A 336 11.05 -20.88 24.64
N ARG A 337 9.91 -21.20 25.26
CA ARG A 337 9.89 -21.58 26.68
C ARG A 337 10.22 -23.06 26.89
N LYS A 338 9.87 -23.89 25.90
CA LYS A 338 9.94 -25.35 25.95
C LYS A 338 10.25 -25.86 24.55
N ILE A 339 11.23 -26.76 24.43
CA ILE A 339 11.72 -27.27 23.13
C ILE A 339 10.60 -27.93 22.31
N GLU A 340 9.63 -28.58 22.98
CA GLU A 340 8.52 -29.27 22.32
C GLU A 340 7.64 -28.32 21.50
N GLN A 341 7.67 -27.01 21.77
CA GLN A 341 6.90 -26.01 21.02
C GLN A 341 7.50 -25.71 19.63
N ALA A 342 8.78 -26.04 19.40
CA ALA A 342 9.49 -25.65 18.18
C ALA A 342 8.78 -26.12 16.90
N HIS A 343 8.37 -27.39 16.87
CA HIS A 343 7.70 -27.99 15.71
C HIS A 343 6.40 -27.26 15.34
N ASP A 344 5.56 -26.95 16.34
CA ASP A 344 4.27 -26.28 16.10
C ASP A 344 4.43 -24.83 15.62
N ILE A 345 5.49 -24.16 16.09
CA ILE A 345 5.83 -22.80 15.64
C ILE A 345 6.26 -22.83 14.19
N ILE A 346 7.22 -23.71 13.82
CA ILE A 346 7.72 -23.84 12.45
C ILE A 346 6.57 -24.20 11.51
N ASN A 347 5.69 -25.14 11.91
CA ASN A 347 4.51 -25.48 11.12
C ASN A 347 3.53 -24.30 10.95
N SER A 348 3.34 -23.50 11.99
CA SER A 348 2.50 -22.30 11.91
C SER A 348 3.10 -21.26 10.96
N VAL A 349 4.42 -21.08 10.98
CA VAL A 349 5.16 -20.20 10.07
C VAL A 349 5.10 -20.72 8.63
N ALA A 350 5.24 -22.03 8.44
CA ALA A 350 5.12 -22.68 7.12
C ALA A 350 3.75 -22.41 6.49
N LYS A 351 2.66 -22.49 7.27
CA LYS A 351 1.29 -22.17 6.79
C LYS A 351 1.14 -20.73 6.29
N LEU A 352 1.93 -19.77 6.79
CA LEU A 352 1.91 -18.40 6.27
C LEU A 352 2.42 -18.30 4.83
N TYR A 353 3.26 -19.26 4.39
CA TYR A 353 3.72 -19.38 3.00
C TYR A 353 2.71 -20.04 2.04
N ASP A 354 1.65 -20.69 2.53
CA ASP A 354 0.63 -21.35 1.69
C ASP A 354 0.06 -20.41 0.63
N SER A 355 -0.16 -19.15 1.00
CA SER A 355 -0.69 -18.13 0.08
C SER A 355 0.27 -17.84 -1.08
N SER A 356 1.58 -17.86 -0.83
CA SER A 356 2.62 -17.65 -1.84
C SER A 356 2.73 -18.84 -2.79
N ILE A 357 2.57 -20.07 -2.28
CA ILE A 357 2.54 -21.30 -3.09
C ILE A 357 1.28 -21.34 -3.96
N LYS A 358 0.10 -21.10 -3.37
CA LYS A 358 -1.20 -21.07 -4.09
C LYS A 358 -1.20 -20.04 -5.22
N ARG A 359 -0.56 -18.89 -5.01
CA ARG A 359 -0.39 -17.83 -6.03
C ARG A 359 0.74 -18.11 -7.04
N ARG A 360 1.45 -19.24 -6.89
CA ARG A 360 2.63 -19.62 -7.69
C ARG A 360 3.72 -18.55 -7.70
N SER A 361 3.85 -17.83 -6.59
CA SER A 361 4.90 -16.83 -6.38
C SER A 361 6.15 -17.42 -5.72
N MET A 362 6.02 -18.60 -5.10
CA MET A 362 7.14 -19.40 -4.58
C MET A 362 6.86 -20.89 -4.82
N SER A 363 7.91 -21.69 -5.01
CA SER A 363 7.83 -23.16 -4.99
C SER A 363 7.97 -23.72 -3.57
N GLN A 364 7.62 -24.99 -3.37
CA GLN A 364 7.80 -25.65 -2.08
C GLN A 364 9.27 -25.65 -1.63
N ASN A 365 10.19 -26.04 -2.53
CA ASN A 365 11.64 -26.04 -2.22
C ASN A 365 12.16 -24.64 -1.81
N GLN A 366 11.62 -23.57 -2.40
CA GLN A 366 11.98 -22.20 -2.00
C GLN A 366 11.50 -21.91 -0.57
N VAL A 367 10.30 -22.35 -0.20
CA VAL A 367 9.77 -22.21 1.16
C VAL A 367 10.59 -23.03 2.15
N ASP A 368 10.91 -24.29 1.83
CA ASP A 368 11.72 -25.16 2.70
C ASP A 368 13.09 -24.54 2.97
N PHE A 369 13.73 -23.94 1.94
CA PHE A 369 14.98 -23.20 2.11
C PHE A 369 14.84 -21.99 3.06
N LYS A 370 13.71 -21.28 3.05
CA LYS A 370 13.46 -20.17 3.99
C LYS A 370 13.22 -20.68 5.41
N LEU A 371 12.52 -21.81 5.56
CA LEU A 371 12.25 -22.42 6.86
C LEU A 371 13.53 -22.99 7.50
N ASN A 372 14.46 -23.52 6.71
CA ASN A 372 15.77 -24.02 7.18
C ASN A 372 16.69 -22.92 7.76
N LYS A 373 16.33 -21.65 7.60
CA LYS A 373 17.03 -20.51 8.24
C LYS A 373 16.56 -20.26 9.67
N ILE A 374 15.52 -20.94 10.11
CA ILE A 374 14.92 -20.79 11.41
C ILE A 374 15.58 -21.79 12.38
N SER A 375 16.23 -21.27 13.41
CA SER A 375 16.75 -22.03 14.54
C SER A 375 15.97 -21.68 15.81
N TYR A 376 16.06 -22.49 16.86
CA TYR A 376 15.36 -22.26 18.12
C TYR A 376 16.22 -22.65 19.32
N THR A 377 15.92 -22.05 20.47
CA THR A 377 16.59 -22.30 21.73
C THR A 377 15.67 -21.92 22.88
N ASP A 378 15.73 -22.66 23.98
CA ASP A 378 15.07 -22.34 25.24
C ASP A 378 15.97 -21.52 26.19
N GLU A 379 17.28 -21.51 25.95
CA GLU A 379 18.28 -20.77 26.72
C GLU A 379 18.65 -19.42 26.10
N PHE A 380 18.89 -18.39 26.93
CA PHE A 380 19.30 -17.07 26.46
C PHE A 380 20.76 -17.02 25.95
N ASN A 381 21.66 -17.85 26.48
CA ASN A 381 23.06 -17.94 26.03
C ASN A 381 23.20 -18.22 24.52
N GLY A 382 22.21 -18.89 23.93
CA GLY A 382 22.10 -19.20 22.51
C GLY A 382 21.85 -17.97 21.64
N LEU A 383 21.59 -16.81 22.23
CA LEU A 383 21.29 -15.56 21.53
C LEU A 383 22.50 -14.62 21.41
N SER A 384 23.67 -15.00 21.94
CA SER A 384 24.88 -14.14 22.00
C SER A 384 25.32 -13.54 20.66
N GLN A 385 25.21 -14.29 19.56
CA GLN A 385 25.60 -13.87 18.20
C GLN A 385 24.52 -13.06 17.46
N THR A 386 23.46 -12.65 18.15
CA THR A 386 22.31 -11.96 17.55
C THR A 386 22.59 -10.47 17.43
N GLN A 387 22.31 -9.87 16.26
CA GLN A 387 22.49 -8.43 16.04
C GLN A 387 21.27 -7.61 16.45
N LEU A 388 20.06 -8.18 16.36
CA LEU A 388 18.80 -7.59 16.80
C LEU A 388 17.92 -8.65 17.45
N ALA A 389 17.52 -8.45 18.70
CA ALA A 389 16.48 -9.22 19.37
C ALA A 389 15.16 -8.44 19.36
N ILE A 390 14.06 -9.08 18.94
CA ILE A 390 12.71 -8.50 19.01
C ILE A 390 11.87 -9.29 20.01
N GLU A 391 11.44 -8.59 21.05
CA GLU A 391 10.53 -9.08 22.06
C GLU A 391 9.07 -8.96 21.59
N ALA A 392 8.35 -10.07 21.64
CA ALA A 392 6.93 -10.21 21.30
C ALA A 392 6.23 -11.21 22.24
N ILE A 393 6.57 -11.15 23.53
CA ILE A 393 5.91 -11.86 24.63
C ILE A 393 4.64 -11.12 25.07
N ILE A 394 4.03 -11.57 26.17
CA ILE A 394 2.80 -10.99 26.70
C ILE A 394 2.97 -9.52 27.07
N GLU A 395 1.88 -8.76 27.01
CA GLU A 395 1.85 -7.33 27.33
C GLU A 395 1.79 -7.13 28.86
N ASP A 396 2.91 -7.45 29.50
CA ASP A 396 3.21 -7.35 30.94
C ASP A 396 4.57 -6.66 31.11
N GLU A 397 4.66 -5.66 31.98
CA GLU A 397 5.85 -4.83 32.10
C GLU A 397 7.02 -5.57 32.74
N ASP A 398 6.78 -6.26 33.85
CA ASP A 398 7.82 -6.95 34.62
C ASP A 398 8.43 -8.09 33.80
N ALA A 399 7.58 -8.90 33.14
CA ALA A 399 8.05 -9.98 32.28
C ALA A 399 8.88 -9.47 31.09
N LYS A 400 8.59 -8.27 30.57
CA LYS A 400 9.38 -7.66 29.49
C LYS A 400 10.72 -7.16 30.00
N LYS A 401 10.74 -6.47 31.14
CA LYS A 401 11.98 -5.98 31.77
C LYS A 401 12.93 -7.13 32.08
N GLU A 402 12.44 -8.20 32.71
CA GLU A 402 13.22 -9.42 32.98
C GLU A 402 13.83 -9.99 31.69
N ALA A 403 13.04 -10.10 30.62
CA ALA A 403 13.53 -10.58 29.33
C ALA A 403 14.61 -9.65 28.73
N PHE A 404 14.52 -8.34 28.92
CA PHE A 404 15.53 -7.39 28.44
C PHE A 404 16.83 -7.49 29.24
N GLU A 405 16.76 -7.69 30.55
CA GLU A 405 17.93 -7.92 31.41
C GLU A 405 18.67 -9.20 30.99
N GLU A 406 17.94 -10.29 30.77
CA GLU A 406 18.52 -11.55 30.31
C GLU A 406 19.16 -11.41 28.91
N LEU A 407 18.54 -10.66 27.99
CA LEU A 407 19.11 -10.36 26.68
C LEU A 407 20.38 -9.51 26.79
N GLU A 408 20.35 -8.45 27.60
CA GLU A 408 21.49 -7.55 27.76
C GLU A 408 22.69 -8.27 28.40
N ALA A 409 22.46 -9.29 29.22
CA ALA A 409 23.52 -10.08 29.84
C ALA A 409 24.28 -10.98 28.84
N VAL A 410 23.62 -11.41 27.75
CA VAL A 410 24.18 -12.42 26.82
C VAL A 410 24.56 -11.87 25.45
N MET A 411 23.91 -10.80 24.99
CA MET A 411 24.14 -10.22 23.67
C MET A 411 25.36 -9.28 23.66
N ASP A 412 25.94 -9.10 22.47
CA ASP A 412 27.02 -8.14 22.29
C ASP A 412 26.59 -6.69 22.58
N LYS A 413 27.54 -5.86 23.04
CA LYS A 413 27.31 -4.43 23.37
C LYS A 413 26.84 -3.58 22.19
N ASP A 414 27.00 -4.05 20.95
CA ASP A 414 26.54 -3.36 19.74
C ASP A 414 25.23 -3.92 19.18
N SER A 415 24.68 -4.95 19.83
CA SER A 415 23.40 -5.53 19.47
C SER A 415 22.24 -4.65 19.93
N ILE A 416 21.14 -4.77 19.21
CA ILE A 416 19.92 -3.99 19.39
C ILE A 416 18.88 -4.86 20.09
N ILE A 417 18.24 -4.31 21.12
CA ILE A 417 17.06 -4.91 21.74
C ILE A 417 15.86 -4.05 21.30
N ALA A 418 14.83 -4.70 20.78
CA ALA A 418 13.59 -4.04 20.41
C ALA A 418 12.38 -4.73 21.01
N THR A 419 11.32 -3.97 21.26
CA THR A 419 10.04 -4.51 21.75
C THR A 419 8.91 -4.23 20.76
N ASN A 420 8.06 -5.23 20.53
CA ASN A 420 6.80 -5.12 19.78
C ASN A 420 5.63 -4.82 20.72
N THR A 421 5.86 -4.07 21.80
CA THR A 421 4.76 -3.53 22.63
C THR A 421 3.85 -2.62 21.80
N SER A 422 2.60 -2.53 22.21
CA SER A 422 1.55 -1.75 21.53
C SER A 422 1.00 -0.59 22.39
N SER A 423 1.38 -0.58 23.67
CA SER A 423 0.70 0.22 24.68
C SER A 423 1.58 0.67 25.85
N ILE A 424 2.73 0.02 26.08
CA ILE A 424 3.66 0.37 27.16
C ILE A 424 4.72 1.34 26.63
N SER A 425 5.04 2.36 27.43
CA SER A 425 6.09 3.34 27.10
C SER A 425 7.45 2.67 26.93
N ILE A 426 8.12 3.02 25.82
CA ILE A 426 9.50 2.59 25.51
C ILE A 426 10.49 3.18 26.51
N GLU A 427 10.28 4.42 26.96
CA GLU A 427 11.10 5.01 28.02
C GLU A 427 11.02 4.21 29.31
N LYS A 428 9.81 3.83 29.72
CA LYS A 428 9.60 3.06 30.94
C LYS A 428 10.27 1.68 30.85
N LEU A 429 10.08 0.99 29.73
CA LEU A 429 10.66 -0.33 29.48
C LEU A 429 12.19 -0.32 29.39
N GLY A 430 12.77 0.74 28.80
CA GLY A 430 14.22 0.88 28.64
C GLY A 430 14.96 1.49 29.83
N SER A 431 14.24 1.87 30.90
CA SER A 431 14.80 2.66 32.00
C SER A 431 15.90 1.95 32.80
N GLU A 432 15.85 0.62 32.89
CA GLU A 432 16.77 -0.21 33.67
C GLU A 432 17.93 -0.80 32.82
N LEU A 433 17.84 -0.70 31.48
CA LEU A 433 18.89 -1.17 30.58
C LEU A 433 20.18 -0.34 30.72
N LYS A 434 21.33 -1.01 30.70
CA LYS A 434 22.66 -0.37 30.69
C LYS A 434 22.94 0.28 29.33
N ASN A 435 22.50 -0.34 28.24
CA ASN A 435 22.78 0.06 26.87
C ASN A 435 21.57 0.68 26.15
N LYS A 436 20.98 1.70 26.77
CA LYS A 436 19.75 2.39 26.28
C LYS A 436 19.86 2.91 24.84
N LYS A 437 21.08 3.23 24.38
CA LYS A 437 21.33 3.69 22.99
C LYS A 437 20.95 2.66 21.92
N ASN A 438 20.88 1.39 22.28
CA ASN A 438 20.54 0.28 21.40
C ASN A 438 19.17 -0.33 21.71
N PHE A 439 18.31 0.40 22.41
CA PHE A 439 16.93 0.00 22.71
C PHE A 439 15.92 0.89 21.98
N LEU A 440 14.87 0.30 21.41
CA LEU A 440 13.74 1.03 20.80
C LEU A 440 12.49 0.14 20.65
N GLY A 441 11.34 0.73 20.38
CA GLY A 441 10.13 -0.01 19.98
C GLY A 441 10.08 -0.28 18.47
N ILE A 442 9.62 -1.47 18.08
CA ILE A 442 9.24 -1.83 16.71
C ILE A 442 7.85 -2.43 16.75
N HIS A 443 6.84 -1.60 16.54
CA HIS A 443 5.45 -2.01 16.59
C HIS A 443 4.97 -2.44 15.20
N PHE A 444 4.82 -3.75 15.03
CA PHE A 444 4.23 -4.38 13.85
C PHE A 444 2.71 -4.46 13.97
N PHE A 445 2.03 -4.42 12.84
CA PHE A 445 0.58 -4.58 12.76
C PHE A 445 0.18 -6.00 12.34
N ASN A 446 -0.83 -6.55 13.00
CA ASN A 446 -1.39 -7.87 12.67
C ASN A 446 -2.37 -7.76 11.48
N PRO A 447 -2.28 -8.62 10.44
CA PRO A 447 -1.26 -9.64 10.18
C PRO A 447 0.04 -9.09 9.59
N VAL A 448 1.17 -9.51 10.17
CA VAL A 448 2.52 -9.07 9.76
C VAL A 448 2.80 -9.42 8.30
N ASN A 449 2.18 -10.44 7.70
CA ASN A 449 2.39 -10.80 6.30
C ASN A 449 1.62 -9.92 5.29
N ILE A 450 0.72 -9.08 5.76
CA ILE A 450 -0.14 -8.23 4.94
C ILE A 450 0.17 -6.74 5.17
N MET A 451 0.29 -6.33 6.44
CA MET A 451 0.41 -4.93 6.81
C MET A 451 1.81 -4.38 6.46
N PRO A 452 1.91 -3.32 5.63
CA PRO A 452 3.21 -2.75 5.26
C PRO A 452 3.79 -1.85 6.35
N LEU A 453 2.94 -1.15 7.10
CA LEU A 453 3.33 -0.18 8.12
C LEU A 453 4.05 -0.85 9.29
N VAL A 454 5.06 -0.17 9.82
CA VAL A 454 5.71 -0.47 11.10
C VAL A 454 5.99 0.85 11.81
N GLU A 455 5.59 0.99 13.06
CA GLU A 455 5.95 2.15 13.89
C GLU A 455 7.28 1.86 14.59
N VAL A 456 8.26 2.76 14.43
CA VAL A 456 9.58 2.69 15.08
C VAL A 456 9.63 3.78 16.14
N ILE A 457 9.78 3.36 17.40
CA ILE A 457 9.61 4.23 18.57
C ILE A 457 10.92 4.35 19.33
N PRO A 458 11.79 5.32 19.01
CA PRO A 458 13.00 5.55 19.79
C PRO A 458 12.65 6.11 21.19
N SER A 459 13.42 5.73 22.19
CA SER A 459 13.51 6.49 23.44
C SER A 459 14.39 7.72 23.24
N SER A 460 14.38 8.64 24.21
CA SER A 460 15.28 9.79 24.28
C SER A 460 16.77 9.40 24.27
N HIS A 461 17.08 8.15 24.62
CA HIS A 461 18.44 7.63 24.63
C HIS A 461 18.83 6.89 23.36
N THR A 462 17.88 6.46 22.52
CA THR A 462 18.16 5.67 21.31
C THR A 462 19.07 6.43 20.34
N SER A 463 20.16 5.79 19.90
CA SER A 463 21.09 6.44 18.97
C SER A 463 20.53 6.48 17.54
N LYS A 464 20.90 7.54 16.78
CA LYS A 464 20.60 7.63 15.34
C LYS A 464 21.12 6.42 14.55
N LYS A 465 22.27 5.86 14.95
CA LYS A 465 22.84 4.64 14.34
C LYS A 465 21.87 3.46 14.49
N THR A 466 21.29 3.26 15.67
CA THR A 466 20.31 2.20 15.96
C THR A 466 19.06 2.38 15.11
N ILE A 467 18.51 3.60 15.08
CA ILE A 467 17.32 3.93 14.28
C ILE A 467 17.55 3.63 12.80
N ASN A 468 18.66 4.10 12.22
CA ASN A 468 18.99 3.89 10.81
C ASN A 468 19.16 2.39 10.46
N ARG A 469 19.82 1.60 11.32
CA ARG A 469 19.98 0.15 11.10
C ARG A 469 18.63 -0.57 11.08
N VAL A 470 17.72 -0.20 11.98
CA VAL A 470 16.38 -0.79 12.04
C VAL A 470 15.53 -0.37 10.84
N ILE A 471 15.60 0.91 10.43
CA ILE A 471 14.89 1.40 9.24
C ILE A 471 15.39 0.66 7.99
N GLU A 472 16.71 0.56 7.79
CA GLU A 472 17.28 -0.19 6.66
C GLU A 472 16.80 -1.65 6.65
N LEU A 473 16.83 -2.32 7.80
CA LEU A 473 16.35 -3.70 7.94
C LEU A 473 14.89 -3.81 7.52
N LEU A 474 13.99 -3.01 8.12
CA LEU A 474 12.55 -3.08 7.89
C LEU A 474 12.22 -2.78 6.42
N THR A 475 12.83 -1.75 5.84
CA THR A 475 12.65 -1.41 4.44
C THR A 475 13.16 -2.51 3.50
N SER A 476 14.31 -3.12 3.79
CA SER A 476 14.82 -4.27 3.01
C SER A 476 13.90 -5.49 3.08
N CYS A 477 13.15 -5.64 4.18
CA CYS A 477 12.13 -6.68 4.36
C CYS A 477 10.77 -6.34 3.71
N GLY A 478 10.68 -5.22 2.98
CA GLY A 478 9.45 -4.76 2.34
C GLY A 478 8.42 -4.19 3.31
N LYS A 479 8.85 -3.72 4.48
CA LYS A 479 8.06 -2.90 5.41
C LYS A 479 8.30 -1.42 5.16
N THR A 480 7.38 -0.59 5.61
CA THR A 480 7.50 0.86 5.54
C THR A 480 7.51 1.42 6.95
N PRO A 481 8.71 1.65 7.52
CA PRO A 481 8.86 2.18 8.86
C PRO A 481 8.50 3.67 8.90
N ILE A 482 7.82 4.09 9.96
CA ILE A 482 7.65 5.50 10.34
C ILE A 482 8.24 5.71 11.73
N ILE A 483 8.94 6.83 11.94
CA ILE A 483 9.46 7.18 13.26
C ILE A 483 8.36 7.93 14.01
N VAL A 484 8.03 7.47 15.21
CA VAL A 484 6.98 8.06 16.06
C VAL A 484 7.50 8.23 17.49
N GLY A 485 7.07 9.28 18.16
CA GLY A 485 7.39 9.53 19.57
C GLY A 485 6.73 8.51 20.51
N ASP A 486 7.34 8.33 21.68
CA ASP A 486 6.83 7.43 22.71
C ASP A 486 5.58 8.03 23.39
N CYS A 487 4.44 7.37 23.20
CA CYS A 487 3.18 7.70 23.88
C CYS A 487 2.27 6.47 23.94
N ALA A 488 1.29 6.51 24.86
CA ALA A 488 0.32 5.43 24.97
C ALA A 488 -0.48 5.28 23.66
N GLY A 489 -0.37 4.11 23.03
CA GLY A 489 -1.03 3.76 21.77
C GLY A 489 -0.35 4.31 20.50
N PHE A 490 0.83 4.93 20.61
CA PHE A 490 1.58 5.51 19.48
C PHE A 490 0.70 6.39 18.58
N ILE A 491 0.75 6.23 17.24
CA ILE A 491 -0.14 6.99 16.35
C ILE A 491 -1.40 6.18 16.08
N VAL A 492 -1.25 4.97 15.55
CA VAL A 492 -2.38 4.26 14.96
C VAL A 492 -3.43 3.89 16.02
N ASN A 493 -3.04 3.30 17.14
CA ASN A 493 -4.02 2.89 18.16
C ASN A 493 -4.60 4.10 18.89
N ARG A 494 -3.78 5.11 19.18
CA ARG A 494 -4.20 6.36 19.81
C ARG A 494 -5.28 7.08 19.02
N ILE A 495 -5.20 7.08 17.68
CA ILE A 495 -6.19 7.74 16.83
C ILE A 495 -7.37 6.81 16.49
N LEU A 496 -7.14 5.51 16.29
CA LEU A 496 -8.19 4.56 15.89
C LEU A 496 -9.17 4.20 17.02
N LEU A 497 -8.68 3.99 18.24
CA LEU A 497 -9.55 3.50 19.31
C LEU A 497 -10.61 4.53 19.75
N PRO A 498 -10.34 5.84 19.82
CA PRO A 498 -11.38 6.84 20.02
C PRO A 498 -12.50 6.76 18.98
N TYR A 499 -12.21 6.39 17.73
CA TYR A 499 -13.22 6.17 16.70
C TYR A 499 -14.14 4.98 16.99
N ILE A 500 -13.57 3.83 17.40
CA ILE A 500 -14.38 2.65 17.79
C ILE A 500 -15.18 2.96 19.06
N ASN A 501 -14.57 3.66 20.00
CA ASN A 501 -15.19 4.04 21.26
C ASN A 501 -16.33 5.05 21.06
N GLU A 502 -16.18 6.01 20.15
CA GLU A 502 -17.26 6.95 19.80
C GLU A 502 -18.43 6.25 19.10
N ALA A 503 -18.16 5.28 18.22
CA ALA A 503 -19.20 4.42 17.67
C ALA A 503 -19.97 3.67 18.78
N ALA A 504 -19.28 3.23 19.83
CA ALA A 504 -19.90 2.59 20.99
C ALA A 504 -20.75 3.56 21.83
N PHE A 505 -20.32 4.82 22.00
CA PHE A 505 -21.17 5.85 22.61
C PHE A 505 -22.45 6.10 21.80
N ILE A 506 -22.33 6.24 20.47
CA ILE A 506 -23.49 6.43 19.57
C ILE A 506 -24.46 5.24 19.67
N LEU A 507 -23.92 4.02 19.80
CA LEU A 507 -24.72 2.81 19.99
C LEU A 507 -25.49 2.85 21.32
N GLU A 508 -24.84 3.21 22.42
CA GLU A 508 -25.47 3.29 23.74
C GLU A 508 -26.56 4.39 23.81
N GLU A 509 -26.34 5.49 23.10
CA GLU A 509 -27.29 6.61 23.02
C GLU A 509 -28.52 6.31 22.13
N GLY A 510 -28.55 5.20 21.38
CA GLY A 510 -29.77 4.70 20.75
C GLY A 510 -29.70 4.34 19.26
N SER A 511 -28.52 4.41 18.63
CA SER A 511 -28.34 3.95 17.25
C SER A 511 -28.26 2.42 17.15
N ASP A 512 -28.03 1.88 15.97
CA ASP A 512 -27.91 0.45 15.74
C ASP A 512 -26.58 0.05 15.09
N ILE A 513 -26.10 -1.15 15.48
CA ILE A 513 -24.81 -1.70 15.06
C ILE A 513 -24.70 -1.74 13.52
N LYS A 514 -25.76 -2.18 12.82
CA LYS A 514 -25.76 -2.34 11.35
C LYS A 514 -25.69 -0.99 10.64
N THR A 515 -26.41 0.01 11.10
CA THR A 515 -26.42 1.36 10.54
C THR A 515 -25.06 2.02 10.71
N ILE A 516 -24.49 1.99 11.92
CA ILE A 516 -23.15 2.57 12.17
C ILE A 516 -22.10 1.89 11.28
N ASP A 517 -22.05 0.56 11.28
CA ASP A 517 -21.09 -0.19 10.45
C ASP A 517 -21.27 0.07 8.96
N LYS A 518 -22.51 0.16 8.48
CA LYS A 518 -22.84 0.44 7.09
C LYS A 518 -22.38 1.85 6.70
N LEU A 519 -22.74 2.88 7.46
CA LEU A 519 -22.43 4.27 7.15
C LEU A 519 -20.93 4.52 7.10
N LEU A 520 -20.18 3.99 8.07
CA LEU A 520 -18.72 4.18 8.12
C LEU A 520 -17.99 3.37 7.04
N LYS A 521 -18.55 2.24 6.62
CA LYS A 521 -18.07 1.50 5.44
C LYS A 521 -18.39 2.23 4.14
N GLU A 522 -19.59 2.81 4.01
CA GLU A 522 -20.00 3.62 2.86
C GLU A 522 -19.18 4.91 2.76
N PHE A 523 -18.80 5.51 3.89
CA PHE A 523 -17.83 6.61 3.96
C PHE A 523 -16.48 6.23 3.35
N GLY A 524 -16.04 4.97 3.51
CA GLY A 524 -14.80 4.47 2.90
C GLY A 524 -13.93 3.61 3.80
N MET A 525 -14.29 3.41 5.07
CA MET A 525 -13.55 2.52 5.97
C MET A 525 -13.64 1.06 5.47
N PRO A 526 -12.58 0.25 5.61
CA PRO A 526 -12.56 -1.13 5.10
C PRO A 526 -13.56 -2.04 5.82
N MET A 527 -13.82 -1.75 7.09
CA MET A 527 -14.79 -2.41 7.95
C MET A 527 -15.51 -1.37 8.80
N GLY A 528 -16.76 -1.64 9.16
CA GLY A 528 -17.43 -0.88 10.20
C GLY A 528 -16.76 -1.09 11.57
N PRO A 529 -16.90 -0.15 12.52
CA PRO A 529 -16.21 -0.18 13.81
C PRO A 529 -16.49 -1.45 14.62
N PHE A 530 -17.71 -1.98 14.59
CA PHE A 530 -18.05 -3.19 15.36
C PHE A 530 -17.56 -4.47 14.68
N THR A 531 -17.64 -4.55 13.35
CA THR A 531 -16.99 -5.62 12.58
C THR A 531 -15.47 -5.61 12.81
N LEU A 532 -14.86 -4.43 12.90
CA LEU A 532 -13.45 -4.27 13.19
C LEU A 532 -13.12 -4.72 14.62
N ALA A 533 -13.89 -4.29 15.62
CA ALA A 533 -13.73 -4.71 17.02
C ALA A 533 -13.81 -6.25 17.16
N ASP A 534 -14.78 -6.89 16.51
CA ASP A 534 -14.91 -8.35 16.49
C ASP A 534 -13.72 -9.05 15.80
N THR A 535 -13.16 -8.43 14.77
CA THR A 535 -12.05 -9.00 13.99
C THR A 535 -10.72 -8.90 14.74
N VAL A 536 -10.46 -7.76 15.38
CA VAL A 536 -9.27 -7.54 16.21
C VAL A 536 -9.36 -8.36 17.49
N GLY A 537 -10.54 -8.43 18.10
CA GLY A 537 -10.79 -9.03 19.40
C GLY A 537 -11.20 -7.94 20.40
N ILE A 538 -12.39 -8.11 20.98
CA ILE A 538 -12.99 -7.13 21.91
C ILE A 538 -12.12 -6.98 23.16
N ASP A 539 -11.52 -8.05 23.64
CA ASP A 539 -10.64 -8.04 24.81
C ASP A 539 -9.36 -7.23 24.60
N ILE A 540 -8.75 -7.35 23.42
CA ILE A 540 -7.57 -6.57 23.06
C ILE A 540 -7.95 -5.09 22.96
N GLY A 541 -9.04 -4.78 22.24
CA GLY A 541 -9.55 -3.43 22.12
C GLY A 541 -9.88 -2.79 23.47
N PHE A 542 -10.55 -3.54 24.36
CA PHE A 542 -10.90 -3.07 25.71
C PHE A 542 -9.68 -2.84 26.60
N LYS A 543 -8.68 -3.73 26.55
CA LYS A 543 -7.42 -3.55 27.30
C LYS A 543 -6.71 -2.27 26.85
N VAL A 544 -6.55 -2.06 25.55
CA VAL A 544 -5.88 -0.86 25.05
C VAL A 544 -6.72 0.39 25.33
N ALA A 545 -8.05 0.35 25.18
CA ALA A 545 -8.92 1.46 25.54
C ALA A 545 -8.80 1.85 27.02
N THR A 546 -8.64 0.87 27.91
CA THR A 546 -8.37 1.12 29.34
C THR A 546 -7.03 1.83 29.54
N ILE A 547 -5.97 1.38 28.87
CA ILE A 547 -4.64 2.02 28.95
C ILE A 547 -4.70 3.46 28.44
N LEU A 548 -5.42 3.70 27.35
CA LEU A 548 -5.61 5.05 26.82
C LEU A 548 -6.41 5.92 27.80
N ASN A 549 -7.46 5.40 28.41
CA ASN A 549 -8.21 6.12 29.45
C ASN A 549 -7.35 6.45 30.68
N GLU A 550 -6.51 5.53 31.14
CA GLU A 550 -5.55 5.78 32.23
C GLU A 550 -4.53 6.86 31.86
N SER A 551 -4.08 6.87 30.61
CA SER A 551 -3.05 7.81 30.14
C SER A 551 -3.60 9.20 29.84
N TYR A 552 -4.87 9.29 29.45
CA TYR A 552 -5.45 10.50 28.87
C TYR A 552 -6.72 11.01 29.58
N GLY A 553 -7.23 10.25 30.55
CA GLY A 553 -8.36 10.60 31.42
C GLY A 553 -9.70 10.70 30.67
N SER A 554 -10.52 11.65 31.12
CA SER A 554 -11.88 11.90 30.62
C SER A 554 -11.98 12.07 29.10
N ARG A 555 -10.92 12.55 28.44
CA ARG A 555 -10.87 12.72 26.98
C ARG A 555 -10.97 11.39 26.21
N MET A 556 -10.52 10.28 26.82
CA MET A 556 -10.58 8.93 26.25
C MET A 556 -11.32 7.94 27.15
N ALA A 557 -12.35 8.41 27.86
CA ALA A 557 -13.19 7.57 28.69
C ALA A 557 -13.80 6.39 27.91
N VAL A 558 -13.71 5.18 28.43
CA VAL A 558 -14.25 3.97 27.79
C VAL A 558 -15.77 4.00 27.81
N ALA A 559 -16.40 3.74 26.65
CA ALA A 559 -17.85 3.69 26.54
C ALA A 559 -18.42 2.56 27.43
N PRO A 560 -19.43 2.84 28.29
CA PRO A 560 -19.97 1.86 29.23
C PRO A 560 -20.46 0.57 28.57
N ILE A 561 -21.00 0.64 27.34
CA ILE A 561 -21.40 -0.55 26.60
C ILE A 561 -20.23 -1.50 26.32
N LEU A 562 -19.01 -0.99 26.05
CA LEU A 562 -17.84 -1.85 25.85
C LEU A 562 -17.48 -2.60 27.12
N THR A 563 -17.57 -1.93 28.27
CA THR A 563 -17.37 -2.56 29.59
C THR A 563 -18.39 -3.67 29.82
N LYS A 564 -19.68 -3.46 29.54
CA LYS A 564 -20.73 -4.49 29.69
C LYS A 564 -20.52 -5.67 28.73
N VAL A 565 -20.17 -5.39 27.48
CA VAL A 565 -19.92 -6.42 26.45
C VAL A 565 -18.74 -7.31 26.85
N TYR A 566 -17.66 -6.74 27.38
CA TYR A 566 -16.47 -7.49 27.76
C TYR A 566 -16.60 -8.15 29.15
N ASN A 567 -16.99 -7.40 30.18
CA ASN A 567 -17.01 -7.92 31.56
C ASN A 567 -18.24 -8.79 31.84
N ASP A 568 -19.43 -8.34 31.42
CA ASP A 568 -20.69 -9.01 31.78
C ASP A 568 -21.01 -10.15 30.82
N LEU A 569 -20.92 -9.88 29.50
CA LEU A 569 -21.22 -10.87 28.46
C LEU A 569 -20.01 -11.73 28.04
N LYS A 570 -18.79 -11.35 28.41
CA LYS A 570 -17.54 -12.08 28.08
C LYS A 570 -17.37 -12.35 26.59
N LEU A 571 -17.85 -11.43 25.75
CA LEU A 571 -17.76 -11.56 24.30
C LEU A 571 -16.35 -11.20 23.82
N LEU A 572 -15.82 -12.02 22.92
CA LEU A 572 -14.42 -11.95 22.49
C LEU A 572 -14.27 -11.67 20.98
N GLY A 573 -15.37 -11.64 20.24
CA GLY A 573 -15.39 -11.44 18.79
C GLY A 573 -15.18 -12.75 18.02
N LYS A 574 -14.54 -12.65 16.86
CA LYS A 574 -14.40 -13.74 15.89
C LYS A 574 -13.68 -14.97 16.45
N LYS A 575 -12.76 -14.78 17.40
CA LYS A 575 -12.00 -15.88 18.01
C LYS A 575 -12.86 -16.84 18.84
N ASP A 576 -13.95 -16.34 19.42
CA ASP A 576 -14.95 -17.13 20.16
C ASP A 576 -16.26 -17.27 19.37
N LYS A 577 -16.23 -16.85 18.10
CA LYS A 577 -17.35 -16.77 17.18
C LYS A 577 -18.55 -15.92 17.64
N LYS A 578 -18.42 -15.16 18.73
CA LYS A 578 -19.45 -14.28 19.28
C LYS A 578 -18.84 -12.94 19.72
N GLY A 579 -19.41 -11.85 19.21
CA GLY A 579 -19.04 -10.47 19.52
C GLY A 579 -20.26 -9.56 19.40
N PHE A 580 -20.08 -8.39 18.80
CA PHE A 580 -21.20 -7.57 18.30
C PHE A 580 -22.01 -8.30 17.22
N TYR A 581 -21.33 -9.16 16.46
CA TYR A 581 -21.92 -10.09 15.51
C TYR A 581 -21.71 -11.56 15.93
N LEU A 582 -22.55 -12.44 15.39
CA LEU A 582 -22.37 -13.88 15.45
C LEU A 582 -21.57 -14.33 14.22
N HIS A 583 -20.46 -15.03 14.43
CA HIS A 583 -19.54 -15.49 13.37
C HIS A 583 -19.70 -16.99 13.09
N ASN A 584 -20.89 -17.52 13.35
CA ASN A 584 -21.24 -18.94 13.21
C ASN A 584 -21.75 -19.28 11.80
N THR A 585 -22.23 -18.27 11.08
CA THR A 585 -22.89 -18.38 9.78
C THR A 585 -22.10 -17.58 8.73
N LYS A 586 -22.46 -17.78 7.46
CA LYS A 586 -21.85 -17.05 6.33
C LYS A 586 -22.26 -15.58 6.30
N ASP A 587 -23.39 -15.26 6.94
CA ASP A 587 -23.98 -13.93 7.06
C ASP A 587 -23.68 -13.35 8.46
N LEU A 588 -23.37 -12.06 8.53
CA LEU A 588 -23.07 -11.36 9.77
C LEU A 588 -24.37 -10.98 10.49
N ASP A 589 -24.87 -11.87 11.34
CA ASP A 589 -26.04 -11.62 12.18
C ASP A 589 -25.67 -10.82 13.43
N ILE A 590 -26.51 -9.85 13.83
CA ILE A 590 -26.29 -9.08 15.06
C ILE A 590 -26.44 -10.02 16.28
N ASN A 591 -25.53 -9.89 17.24
CA ASN A 591 -25.69 -10.54 18.53
C ASN A 591 -26.78 -9.84 19.35
N THR A 592 -27.95 -10.47 19.45
CA THR A 592 -29.09 -9.96 20.22
C THR A 592 -28.81 -9.76 21.72
N GLU A 593 -27.80 -10.43 22.28
CA GLU A 593 -27.38 -10.22 23.68
C GLU A 593 -26.87 -8.79 23.89
N VAL A 594 -26.14 -8.23 22.90
CA VAL A 594 -25.68 -6.84 22.95
C VAL A 594 -26.86 -5.88 22.80
N SER A 595 -27.80 -6.17 21.91
CA SER A 595 -28.99 -5.33 21.72
C SER A 595 -29.88 -5.23 22.96
N LYS A 596 -29.90 -6.29 23.81
CA LYS A 596 -30.65 -6.29 25.08
C LYS A 596 -30.03 -5.37 26.14
N LEU A 597 -28.75 -5.01 26.03
CA LEU A 597 -28.07 -4.09 26.93
C LEU A 597 -28.40 -2.61 26.63
N LEU A 598 -28.96 -2.33 25.46
CA LEU A 598 -29.25 -0.97 25.02
C LEU A 598 -30.53 -0.46 25.69
N SER A 599 -30.49 0.80 26.13
CA SER A 599 -31.63 1.44 26.79
C SER A 599 -32.80 1.66 25.81
N SER A 600 -34.02 1.77 26.35
CA SER A 600 -35.23 1.99 25.54
C SER A 600 -35.33 3.41 24.96
N ASN A 601 -34.56 4.37 25.49
CA ASN A 601 -34.54 5.75 25.01
C ASN A 601 -33.60 5.86 23.80
N ARG A 602 -34.17 5.76 22.60
CA ARG A 602 -33.41 5.89 21.35
C ARG A 602 -33.35 7.35 20.91
N LYS A 603 -32.16 7.97 21.00
CA LYS A 603 -31.90 9.23 20.30
C LYS A 603 -31.80 8.95 18.81
N THR A 604 -32.46 9.77 17.99
CA THR A 604 -32.31 9.70 16.53
C THR A 604 -31.10 10.53 16.12
N PHE A 605 -30.21 9.94 15.36
CA PHE A 605 -29.04 10.61 14.79
C PHE A 605 -29.22 10.76 13.28
N THR A 606 -28.67 11.83 12.73
CA THR A 606 -28.53 11.94 11.28
C THR A 606 -27.31 11.12 10.82
N ASP A 607 -27.34 10.59 9.59
CA ASP A 607 -26.19 9.89 9.00
C ASP A 607 -24.92 10.74 9.07
N LYS A 608 -25.07 12.05 8.80
CA LYS A 608 -24.01 13.04 8.89
C LYS A 608 -23.42 13.12 10.30
N GLU A 609 -24.26 13.22 11.33
CA GLU A 609 -23.79 13.31 12.72
C GLU A 609 -23.01 12.06 13.16
N ILE A 610 -23.43 10.86 12.75
CA ILE A 610 -22.71 9.61 13.08
C ILE A 610 -21.30 9.64 12.47
N ILE A 611 -21.21 9.99 11.18
CA ILE A 611 -19.93 10.07 10.47
C ILE A 611 -19.05 11.17 11.08
N GLU A 612 -19.59 12.37 11.30
CA GLU A 612 -18.84 13.50 11.83
C GLU A 612 -18.31 13.25 13.24
N ARG A 613 -19.13 12.71 14.16
CA ARG A 613 -18.66 12.36 15.51
C ARG A 613 -17.47 11.40 15.45
N CYS A 614 -17.58 10.35 14.64
CA CYS A 614 -16.53 9.34 14.49
C CYS A 614 -15.26 9.86 13.79
N MET A 615 -15.40 10.73 12.77
CA MET A 615 -14.25 11.28 12.06
C MET A 615 -13.58 12.41 12.85
N PHE A 616 -14.35 13.29 13.49
CA PHE A 616 -13.83 14.47 14.17
C PHE A 616 -13.06 14.11 15.43
N ILE A 617 -13.44 13.05 16.14
CA ILE A 617 -12.63 12.57 17.27
C ILE A 617 -11.24 12.10 16.78
N MET A 618 -11.16 11.46 15.60
CA MET A 618 -9.87 11.08 15.00
C MET A 618 -9.07 12.30 14.55
N ILE A 619 -9.71 13.28 13.91
CA ILE A 619 -9.05 14.53 13.49
C ILE A 619 -8.50 15.27 14.71
N ASN A 620 -9.28 15.33 15.78
CA ASN A 620 -8.89 15.99 17.02
C ASN A 620 -7.67 15.32 17.65
N GLU A 621 -7.65 13.99 17.73
CA GLU A 621 -6.49 13.24 18.24
C GLU A 621 -5.27 13.28 17.30
N ALA A 622 -5.48 13.27 15.99
CA ALA A 622 -4.39 13.50 15.02
C ALA A 622 -3.72 14.86 15.23
N SER A 623 -4.51 15.90 15.48
CA SER A 623 -4.00 17.23 15.83
C SER A 623 -3.23 17.22 17.15
N ARG A 624 -3.70 16.49 18.17
CA ARG A 624 -2.96 16.34 19.44
C ARG A 624 -1.64 15.61 19.27
N CYS A 625 -1.56 14.61 18.39
CA CYS A 625 -0.29 13.94 18.09
C CYS A 625 0.75 14.91 17.50
N LEU A 626 0.34 15.90 16.70
CA LEU A 626 1.22 16.96 16.22
C LEU A 626 1.56 17.95 17.32
N GLU A 627 0.57 18.39 18.09
CA GLU A 627 0.72 19.33 19.21
C GLU A 627 1.70 18.82 20.27
N GLU A 628 1.66 17.53 20.56
CA GLU A 628 2.50 16.85 21.56
C GLU A 628 3.85 16.37 20.97
N GLY A 629 4.14 16.66 19.70
CA GLY A 629 5.42 16.31 19.06
C GLY A 629 5.64 14.81 18.84
N ILE A 630 4.57 14.00 18.82
CA ILE A 630 4.66 12.56 18.51
C ILE A 630 5.16 12.36 17.09
N VAL A 631 4.72 13.23 16.18
CA VAL A 631 5.30 13.40 14.84
C VAL A 631 5.30 14.86 14.45
N ASN A 632 6.20 15.24 13.56
CA ASN A 632 6.36 16.63 13.11
C ASN A 632 5.74 16.89 11.73
N ASP A 633 5.32 15.84 11.02
CA ASP A 633 4.76 15.94 9.67
C ASP A 633 3.36 15.29 9.63
N PRO A 634 2.29 16.07 9.38
CA PRO A 634 0.92 15.53 9.31
C PRO A 634 0.76 14.46 8.23
N GLN A 635 1.60 14.48 7.20
CA GLN A 635 1.56 13.45 6.16
C GLN A 635 2.00 12.08 6.68
N ILE A 636 2.79 12.02 7.77
CA ILE A 636 3.11 10.75 8.45
C ILE A 636 1.85 10.18 9.13
N ILE A 637 1.03 11.04 9.76
CA ILE A 637 -0.25 10.61 10.34
C ILE A 637 -1.18 10.11 9.22
N ASP A 638 -1.32 10.88 8.15
CA ASP A 638 -2.14 10.48 7.01
C ASP A 638 -1.70 9.12 6.45
N PHE A 639 -0.40 8.95 6.25
CA PHE A 639 0.19 7.68 5.81
C PHE A 639 -0.08 6.54 6.80
N ALA A 640 0.14 6.76 8.09
CA ALA A 640 -0.05 5.77 9.15
C ALA A 640 -1.51 5.31 9.21
N MET A 641 -2.46 6.24 9.10
CA MET A 641 -3.88 5.92 9.18
C MET A 641 -4.38 5.24 7.90
N ILE A 642 -3.91 5.66 6.73
CA ILE A 642 -4.21 4.96 5.48
C ILE A 642 -3.67 3.52 5.50
N THR A 643 -2.41 3.33 5.89
CA THR A 643 -1.74 2.03 5.76
C THR A 643 -1.94 1.10 6.97
N GLY A 644 -2.21 1.67 8.14
CA GLY A 644 -2.43 0.97 9.40
C GLY A 644 -3.91 0.63 9.66
N THR A 645 -4.84 1.55 9.38
CA THR A 645 -6.27 1.34 9.65
C THR A 645 -7.11 1.15 8.39
N GLY A 646 -6.58 1.54 7.24
CA GLY A 646 -7.29 1.52 5.96
C GLY A 646 -8.13 2.76 5.72
N PHE A 647 -7.84 3.90 6.38
CA PHE A 647 -8.50 5.17 6.07
C PHE A 647 -8.51 5.42 4.54
N PRO A 648 -9.62 5.87 3.94
CA PRO A 648 -9.76 5.92 2.48
C PRO A 648 -8.68 6.79 1.82
N PRO A 649 -7.75 6.20 1.04
CA PRO A 649 -6.58 6.93 0.53
C PRO A 649 -6.95 8.02 -0.49
N TYR A 650 -8.07 7.85 -1.20
CA TYR A 650 -8.60 8.84 -2.14
C TYR A 650 -9.23 10.06 -1.44
N LYS A 651 -9.33 10.05 -0.11
CA LYS A 651 -9.66 11.22 0.72
C LYS A 651 -8.41 11.84 1.39
N GLY A 652 -7.20 11.39 1.00
CA GLY A 652 -5.91 11.99 1.41
C GLY A 652 -5.32 11.50 2.73
N GLY A 653 -6.17 11.18 3.70
CA GLY A 653 -5.76 10.92 5.09
C GLY A 653 -6.58 11.78 6.04
N ILE A 654 -6.33 11.67 7.34
CA ILE A 654 -7.14 12.35 8.37
C ILE A 654 -6.92 13.86 8.37
N CYS A 655 -5.67 14.30 8.31
CA CYS A 655 -5.30 15.71 8.27
C CYS A 655 -5.71 16.34 6.94
N ALA A 656 -5.45 15.66 5.82
CA ALA A 656 -5.91 16.10 4.50
C ALA A 656 -7.44 16.21 4.42
N TYR A 657 -8.17 15.24 4.98
CA TYR A 657 -9.63 15.27 5.05
C TYR A 657 -10.14 16.45 5.89
N ALA A 658 -9.49 16.75 7.01
CA ALA A 658 -9.80 17.93 7.83
C ALA A 658 -9.60 19.24 7.04
N ASN A 659 -8.53 19.35 6.24
CA ASN A 659 -8.29 20.52 5.39
C ASN A 659 -9.40 20.67 4.33
N ASP A 660 -9.82 19.55 3.70
CA ASP A 660 -10.91 19.57 2.71
C ASP A 660 -12.26 19.99 3.29
N MET A 661 -12.52 19.65 4.56
CA MET A 661 -13.73 20.09 5.26
C MET A 661 -13.66 21.55 5.73
N GLY A 662 -12.44 22.07 5.91
CA GLY A 662 -12.17 23.39 6.48
C GLY A 662 -12.03 23.33 7.99
N ILE A 663 -10.88 23.81 8.50
CA ILE A 663 -10.55 23.76 9.94
C ILE A 663 -11.58 24.51 10.80
N SER A 664 -12.10 25.65 10.33
CA SER A 664 -13.16 26.39 11.06
C SER A 664 -14.39 25.52 11.28
N TYR A 665 -14.85 24.83 10.24
CA TYR A 665 -16.01 23.96 10.33
C TYR A 665 -15.80 22.81 11.32
N VAL A 666 -14.62 22.17 11.27
CA VAL A 666 -14.25 21.10 12.21
C VAL A 666 -14.25 21.61 13.65
N VAL A 667 -13.65 22.77 13.92
CA VAL A 667 -13.59 23.35 15.27
C VAL A 667 -14.97 23.72 15.79
N ASP A 668 -15.82 24.30 14.96
CA ASP A 668 -17.17 24.73 15.35
C ASP A 668 -18.07 23.53 15.71
N GLU A 669 -18.02 22.46 14.91
CA GLU A 669 -18.75 21.23 15.22
C GLU A 669 -18.16 20.49 16.42
N LEU A 670 -16.84 20.45 16.60
CA LEU A 670 -16.21 19.93 17.83
C LEU A 670 -16.71 20.67 19.08
N LYS A 671 -16.80 22.01 19.05
CA LYS A 671 -17.35 22.81 20.17
C LYS A 671 -18.82 22.52 20.43
N LYS A 672 -19.60 22.26 19.40
CA LYS A 672 -21.02 21.87 19.52
C LYS A 672 -21.17 20.47 20.12
N TYR A 673 -20.32 19.53 19.71
CA TYR A 673 -20.30 18.18 20.28
C TYR A 673 -19.75 18.17 21.70
N GLU A 674 -18.78 19.03 22.04
CA GLU A 674 -18.30 19.20 23.41
C GLU A 674 -19.45 19.61 24.35
N LYS A 675 -20.30 20.55 23.94
CA LYS A 675 -21.49 20.95 24.71
C LYS A 675 -22.51 19.82 24.87
N SER A 676 -22.64 18.96 23.87
CA SER A 676 -23.67 17.93 23.82
C SER A 676 -23.24 16.61 24.47
N TYR A 677 -21.95 16.30 24.40
CA TYR A 677 -21.40 14.99 24.71
C TYR A 677 -20.19 15.05 25.67
N GLY A 678 -19.67 16.23 25.97
CA GLY A 678 -18.65 16.45 26.99
C GLY A 678 -17.21 16.54 26.45
N GLU A 679 -16.25 16.50 27.37
CA GLU A 679 -14.86 16.91 27.16
C GLU A 679 -14.10 16.14 26.06
N ARG A 680 -14.52 14.91 25.72
CA ARG A 680 -13.88 14.13 24.64
C ARG A 680 -13.90 14.81 23.27
N PHE A 681 -14.84 15.73 23.05
CA PHE A 681 -14.91 16.54 21.82
C PHE A 681 -14.27 17.91 21.94
N LYS A 682 -13.67 18.25 23.10
CA LYS A 682 -12.97 19.51 23.28
C LYS A 682 -11.87 19.66 22.23
N PRO A 683 -11.91 20.71 21.38
CA PRO A 683 -10.88 20.93 20.38
C PRO A 683 -9.46 20.94 20.98
N SER A 684 -8.51 20.36 20.25
CA SER A 684 -7.08 20.49 20.55
C SER A 684 -6.63 21.94 20.42
N LEU A 685 -5.59 22.33 21.18
CA LEU A 685 -5.09 23.70 21.11
C LEU A 685 -4.54 23.99 19.73
N LEU A 686 -3.94 23.00 19.07
CA LEU A 686 -3.48 23.17 17.70
C LEU A 686 -4.62 23.46 16.71
N LEU A 687 -5.76 22.75 16.78
CA LEU A 687 -6.90 23.07 15.92
C LEU A 687 -7.45 24.48 16.18
N GLU A 688 -7.50 24.90 17.44
CA GLU A 688 -7.92 26.27 17.77
C GLU A 688 -6.95 27.33 17.25
N LYS A 689 -5.63 27.08 17.33
CA LYS A 689 -4.60 27.96 16.76
C LYS A 689 -4.73 28.05 15.24
N LEU A 690 -4.86 26.90 14.56
CA LEU A 690 -5.04 26.83 13.11
C LEU A 690 -6.28 27.62 12.67
N ASN A 691 -7.41 27.43 13.37
CA ASN A 691 -8.62 28.18 13.10
C ASN A 691 -8.43 29.69 13.30
N LYS A 692 -7.81 30.10 14.42
CA LYS A 692 -7.56 31.52 14.73
C LYS A 692 -6.67 32.20 13.68
N GLU A 693 -5.69 31.48 13.14
CA GLU A 693 -4.76 32.02 12.15
C GLU A 693 -5.21 31.83 10.68
N ASN A 694 -6.39 31.24 10.46
CA ASN A 694 -6.88 30.85 9.13
C ASN A 694 -5.87 29.98 8.35
N LYS A 695 -5.26 29.03 9.06
CA LYS A 695 -4.29 28.07 8.52
C LYS A 695 -4.83 26.65 8.62
N ASP A 696 -4.19 25.74 7.89
CA ASP A 696 -4.52 24.31 7.89
C ASP A 696 -3.27 23.45 8.15
N PHE A 697 -3.41 22.12 8.15
CA PHE A 697 -2.27 21.21 8.38
C PHE A 697 -1.18 21.28 7.29
N LYS A 698 -1.42 21.99 6.18
CA LYS A 698 -0.45 22.22 5.11
C LYS A 698 0.22 23.60 5.25
N THR A 699 -0.50 24.61 5.71
CA THR A 699 -0.03 26.01 5.74
C THR A 699 0.39 26.51 7.12
N GLY A 700 0.13 25.76 8.20
CA GLY A 700 0.42 26.17 9.58
C GLY A 700 1.58 25.45 10.26
N GLU A 701 2.54 24.93 9.49
CA GLU A 701 3.63 24.07 9.96
C GLU A 701 4.38 24.60 11.20
N GLU A 702 4.58 25.91 11.27
CA GLU A 702 5.20 26.63 12.38
C GLU A 702 4.44 26.56 13.71
N LEU A 703 3.16 26.16 13.70
CA LEU A 703 2.32 26.13 14.90
C LEU A 703 2.51 24.88 15.76
N TRP A 704 3.16 23.84 15.22
CA TRP A 704 3.47 22.60 15.94
C TRP A 704 4.94 22.16 15.83
N LYS A 705 5.74 22.77 14.95
CA LYS A 705 7.20 22.59 14.93
C LYS A 705 7.88 23.64 15.82
N LEU A 706 7.85 23.43 17.14
CA LEU A 706 8.57 24.25 18.13
C LEU A 706 9.83 23.55 18.64
#